data_AF-A0A6N3HUP6-F1
#
_entry.id   AF-A0A6N3HUP6-F1
#
_cell.length_a   1.000
_cell.length_b   1.000
_cell.length_c   1.000
_cell.angle_alpha   90.00
_cell.angle_beta   90.00
_cell.angle_gamma   90.00
#
_symmetry.space_group_name_H-M   'P 1'
#
loop_
_entity.id
_entity.type
_entity.pdbx_description
1 polymer ?
#
loop_
_entity_poly.entity_id
_entity_poly.type
_entity_poly.pdbx_seq_one_letter_code
_entity_poly.pdbx_strand_id
1 'polypeptide(L)'
;MSRGVRVRVWGDLALFSRPEMKVERCSYDVITPSAARGMLEAVYWHPGMKWVIDKIYVRKPIQFTSIRRNEVKSKVLASSVLNVMNGGNKPLLISCRQEIVQRAAILLKDVDYVIEAHFDMTDHASDCDNPGKFKDIIMRRLRRGECYHTPYFGCREFPAKFELYEGDDVTTECKGMERELGYMFYDFDYSNPEDIQPLFFPRCLKGWSFRCPGSGGGTMILQSLVTYYESLERKGKITSPGWCSAKVSFALELSEAGELLRIIPLKESVLRGKKTALVPTIRKVPQMVARSSGVSANFLCDNSSYLLGIDNKGKPERSVECFEAAKEKHLEILKETGGKAARAVVLYFKTWKPEKAMEHTALSEGLEEITAGGNLIFFIGDEFAQEDPAVKAAWETYSQKPGDGVEGTCLVTGKRAEIARIHGTIKGVPGAQSSGAALVSFNAPAFESYGKEQSYNAPVSTYAAYAYTTALNYLLADRDHMTMIGDTAIVYWSEDGEEVYNRTFSFMMEPTADNQEIVDGVFKNLAAGKAVDENGTRESLSLNQKFYILGLSPNAARLSVRFFYQDSFGNILRHVKEHYDRLRIVRPSGDHMEYLGVWRLLSETVNKKSKDKKPAPNMAGSLYRAIISGSNYPESMHQAVLGRIRSEQDDSDSRIYKITRGRAAIIKAYLLKNRGCSEEEITMEMNENSNDVAYILGQEFAVLEAIQEDANPGINATIKDRYFNSACATPSSIFPILFKLKNSHLRKMNNKGREIYYEKMLGALQSKITEVPKRLNLDAQDRFILGYYHQTQKRYEKKSKEEA
;
A
#
# COMPACT_ATOMS: atom_id res chain seq x y z
N MET A 1 -21.71 -2.69 -40.78
CA MET A 1 -21.44 -2.10 -39.46
C MET A 1 -22.65 -1.33 -38.98
N SER A 2 -23.13 -1.61 -37.77
CA SER A 2 -24.19 -0.84 -37.13
C SER A 2 -23.69 0.57 -36.76
N ARG A 3 -24.58 1.56 -36.70
CA ARG A 3 -24.25 2.89 -36.12
C ARG A 3 -23.93 2.71 -34.64
N GLY A 4 -22.80 3.25 -34.18
CA GLY A 4 -22.38 3.17 -32.76
C GLY A 4 -23.43 3.77 -31.81
N VAL A 5 -23.57 3.16 -30.64
CA VAL A 5 -24.38 3.63 -29.52
C VAL A 5 -23.47 4.20 -28.42
N ARG A 6 -23.92 5.25 -27.75
CA ARG A 6 -23.27 5.81 -26.57
C ARG A 6 -24.19 5.62 -25.36
N VAL A 7 -23.68 4.97 -24.32
CA VAL A 7 -24.44 4.66 -23.10
C VAL A 7 -23.70 5.25 -21.91
N ARG A 8 -24.37 6.09 -21.12
CA ARG A 8 -23.83 6.56 -19.85
C ARG A 8 -24.18 5.56 -18.78
N VAL A 9 -23.20 5.23 -17.93
CA VAL A 9 -23.37 4.32 -16.80
C VAL A 9 -22.73 4.91 -15.54
N TRP A 10 -23.41 4.88 -14.40
CA TRP A 10 -22.89 5.44 -13.15
C TRP A 10 -23.41 4.71 -11.90
N GLY A 11 -22.69 4.86 -10.79
CA GLY A 11 -23.03 4.21 -9.53
C GLY A 11 -22.07 4.53 -8.38
N ASP A 12 -22.48 4.19 -7.17
CA ASP A 12 -21.77 4.62 -5.95
C ASP A 12 -20.47 3.85 -5.73
N LEU A 13 -20.41 2.60 -6.18
CA LEU A 13 -19.27 1.70 -5.99
C LEU A 13 -19.06 0.83 -7.24
N ALA A 14 -17.82 0.41 -7.47
CA ALA A 14 -17.47 -0.53 -8.53
C ALA A 14 -16.30 -1.45 -8.14
N LEU A 15 -16.31 -2.69 -8.65
CA LEU A 15 -15.22 -3.64 -8.45
C LEU A 15 -14.90 -4.41 -9.72
N PHE A 16 -13.99 -3.86 -10.52
CA PHE A 16 -13.42 -4.53 -11.68
C PHE A 16 -12.21 -5.33 -11.22
N SER A 17 -12.43 -6.52 -10.66
CA SER A 17 -11.39 -7.27 -9.95
C SER A 17 -10.15 -7.54 -10.82
N ARG A 18 -8.99 -7.13 -10.33
CA ARG A 18 -7.68 -7.51 -10.87
C ARG A 18 -7.46 -9.02 -10.63
N PRO A 19 -7.11 -9.81 -11.67
CA PRO A 19 -7.00 -11.26 -11.54
C PRO A 19 -5.91 -11.68 -10.54
N GLU A 20 -4.78 -10.97 -10.52
CA GLU A 20 -3.65 -11.24 -9.62
C GLU A 20 -3.98 -10.98 -8.15
N MET A 21 -5.02 -10.20 -7.85
CA MET A 21 -5.49 -9.88 -6.49
C MET A 21 -6.88 -10.48 -6.21
N LYS A 22 -7.25 -11.61 -6.80
CA LYS A 22 -8.61 -12.19 -6.67
C LYS A 22 -9.03 -12.54 -5.23
N VAL A 23 -8.06 -12.79 -4.35
CA VAL A 23 -8.32 -13.15 -2.95
C VAL A 23 -8.62 -11.91 -2.12
N GLU A 24 -7.72 -10.93 -2.11
CA GLU A 24 -7.91 -9.61 -1.48
C GLU A 24 -8.22 -8.62 -2.60
N ARG A 25 -9.51 -8.51 -2.94
CA ARG A 25 -9.97 -7.96 -4.22
C ARG A 25 -9.51 -6.51 -4.38
N CYS A 26 -8.79 -6.21 -5.45
CA CYS A 26 -8.45 -4.86 -5.84
C CYS A 26 -9.10 -4.55 -7.20
N SER A 27 -9.82 -3.44 -7.29
CA SER A 27 -10.37 -2.99 -8.57
C SER A 27 -9.27 -2.45 -9.50
N TYR A 28 -9.45 -2.62 -10.80
CA TYR A 28 -8.86 -1.73 -11.79
C TYR A 28 -9.32 -0.29 -11.55
N ASP A 29 -8.52 0.65 -12.03
CA ASP A 29 -8.75 2.09 -11.93
C ASP A 29 -9.99 2.55 -12.73
N VAL A 30 -10.37 1.79 -13.76
CA VAL A 30 -11.52 2.05 -14.64
C VAL A 30 -12.21 0.75 -15.04
N ILE A 31 -13.42 0.87 -15.59
CA ILE A 31 -14.18 -0.26 -16.15
C ILE A 31 -13.38 -0.99 -17.25
N THR A 32 -13.40 -2.32 -17.22
CA THR A 32 -12.77 -3.16 -18.25
C THR A 32 -13.69 -3.29 -19.48
N PRO A 33 -13.15 -3.48 -20.69
CA PRO A 33 -13.98 -3.73 -21.89
C PRO A 33 -14.95 -4.91 -21.71
N SER A 34 -14.51 -6.01 -21.11
CA SER A 34 -15.36 -7.15 -20.76
C SER A 34 -16.54 -6.75 -19.86
N ALA A 35 -16.30 -5.93 -18.82
CA ALA A 35 -17.37 -5.46 -17.94
C ALA A 35 -18.31 -4.50 -18.67
N ALA A 36 -17.79 -3.60 -19.50
CA ALA A 36 -18.60 -2.70 -20.33
C ALA A 36 -19.49 -3.49 -21.31
N ARG A 37 -18.94 -4.52 -21.96
CA ARG A 37 -19.68 -5.45 -22.82
C ARG A 37 -20.80 -6.14 -22.06
N GLY A 38 -20.49 -6.74 -20.90
CA GLY A 38 -21.50 -7.40 -20.06
C GLY A 38 -22.63 -6.46 -19.59
N MET A 39 -22.35 -5.17 -19.39
CA MET A 39 -23.39 -4.18 -19.08
C MET A 39 -24.32 -3.91 -20.27
N LEU A 40 -23.78 -3.84 -21.49
CA LEU A 40 -24.60 -3.67 -22.70
C LEU A 40 -25.42 -4.94 -22.99
N GLU A 41 -24.85 -6.12 -22.76
CA GLU A 41 -25.54 -7.40 -22.88
C GLU A 41 -26.71 -7.53 -21.90
N ALA A 42 -26.55 -7.01 -20.69
CA ALA A 42 -27.61 -6.94 -19.69
C ALA A 42 -28.81 -6.09 -20.15
N VAL A 43 -28.58 -5.05 -20.96
CA VAL A 43 -29.65 -4.26 -21.60
C VAL A 43 -30.29 -5.07 -22.73
N TYR A 44 -29.47 -5.55 -23.67
CA TYR A 44 -29.91 -6.42 -24.75
C TYR A 44 -28.74 -7.23 -25.33
N TRP A 45 -28.97 -8.53 -25.50
CA TRP A 45 -28.11 -9.44 -26.21
C TRP A 45 -28.95 -10.48 -26.97
N HIS A 46 -28.41 -10.96 -28.09
CA HIS A 46 -28.98 -12.03 -28.89
C HIS A 46 -27.83 -12.86 -29.49
N PRO A 47 -27.98 -14.20 -29.68
CA PRO A 47 -26.92 -15.03 -30.29
C PRO A 47 -26.43 -14.50 -31.64
N GLY A 48 -27.34 -13.92 -32.43
CA GLY A 48 -27.06 -13.29 -33.73
C GLY A 48 -26.29 -11.97 -33.70
N MET A 49 -25.89 -11.47 -32.53
CA MET A 49 -25.11 -10.24 -32.39
C MET A 49 -23.96 -10.38 -31.39
N LYS A 50 -22.90 -9.60 -31.62
CA LYS A 50 -21.75 -9.48 -30.72
C LYS A 50 -21.43 -8.01 -30.48
N TRP A 51 -21.40 -7.61 -29.22
CA TRP A 51 -21.00 -6.27 -28.80
C TRP A 51 -19.49 -6.07 -28.95
N VAL A 52 -19.10 -4.90 -29.47
CA VAL A 52 -17.72 -4.44 -29.61
C VAL A 52 -17.60 -3.09 -28.93
N ILE A 53 -16.68 -2.98 -27.97
CA ILE A 53 -16.44 -1.74 -27.24
C ILE A 53 -15.39 -0.91 -27.98
N ASP A 54 -15.80 0.24 -28.50
CA ASP A 54 -14.92 1.12 -29.28
C ASP A 54 -14.11 2.04 -28.38
N LYS A 55 -14.79 2.68 -27.43
CA LYS A 55 -14.19 3.72 -26.59
C LYS A 55 -14.92 3.86 -25.26
N ILE A 56 -14.16 4.11 -24.20
CA ILE A 56 -14.69 4.37 -22.87
C ILE A 56 -14.20 5.74 -22.41
N TYR A 57 -15.13 6.57 -21.95
CA TYR A 57 -14.88 7.89 -21.38
C TYR A 57 -15.11 7.83 -19.88
N VAL A 58 -14.18 8.36 -19.10
CA VAL A 58 -14.24 8.44 -17.64
C VAL A 58 -14.64 9.86 -17.26
N ARG A 59 -15.79 10.04 -16.62
CA ARG A 59 -16.34 11.38 -16.35
C ARG A 59 -15.94 11.93 -14.99
N LYS A 60 -15.81 11.05 -13.99
CA LYS A 60 -15.45 11.40 -12.61
C LYS A 60 -14.04 10.96 -12.23
N PRO A 61 -13.36 11.67 -11.30
CA PRO A 61 -12.05 11.30 -10.79
C PRO A 61 -12.00 9.88 -10.23
N ILE A 62 -10.88 9.19 -10.44
CA ILE A 62 -10.67 7.83 -9.94
C ILE A 62 -10.48 7.90 -8.42
N GLN A 63 -11.51 7.51 -7.68
CA GLN A 63 -11.49 7.43 -6.23
C GLN A 63 -11.64 5.99 -5.80
N PHE A 64 -10.93 5.61 -4.72
CA PHE A 64 -11.02 4.28 -4.16
C PHE A 64 -11.48 4.33 -2.71
N THR A 65 -12.14 3.26 -2.28
CA THR A 65 -12.53 3.03 -0.90
C THR A 65 -12.23 1.58 -0.50
N SER A 66 -12.19 1.30 0.80
CA SER A 66 -11.98 -0.05 1.31
C SER A 66 -13.22 -0.53 2.06
N ILE A 67 -13.71 -1.72 1.70
CA ILE A 67 -14.82 -2.39 2.40
C ILE A 67 -14.34 -3.78 2.82
N ARG A 68 -14.72 -4.20 4.03
CA ARG A 68 -14.47 -5.55 4.53
C ARG A 68 -15.78 -6.33 4.60
N ARG A 69 -15.77 -7.57 4.12
CA ARG A 69 -16.95 -8.46 4.10
C ARG A 69 -16.59 -9.85 4.62
N ASN A 70 -17.59 -10.53 5.15
CA ASN A 70 -17.50 -11.97 5.43
C ASN A 70 -17.87 -12.72 4.13
N GLU A 71 -16.93 -13.48 3.59
CA GLU A 71 -17.13 -14.32 2.39
C GLU A 71 -16.95 -15.80 2.74
N VAL A 72 -17.57 -16.70 1.97
CA VAL A 72 -17.40 -18.15 2.14
C VAL A 72 -15.97 -18.55 1.73
N LYS A 73 -15.33 -19.38 2.56
CA LYS A 73 -13.95 -19.82 2.38
C LYS A 73 -13.80 -21.00 1.41
N SER A 74 -14.78 -21.89 1.39
CA SER A 74 -14.65 -23.24 0.81
C SER A 74 -15.79 -23.54 -0.18
N LYS A 75 -15.57 -24.44 -1.14
CA LYS A 75 -16.61 -25.05 -2.00
C LYS A 75 -16.72 -26.54 -1.67
N VAL A 76 -17.87 -27.16 -1.92
CA VAL A 76 -18.05 -28.60 -1.66
C VAL A 76 -17.15 -29.34 -2.65
N LEU A 77 -16.34 -30.26 -2.15
CA LEU A 77 -15.45 -31.07 -2.99
C LEU A 77 -16.23 -32.24 -3.60
N ALA A 78 -16.06 -32.47 -4.91
CA ALA A 78 -16.66 -33.61 -5.60
C ALA A 78 -16.27 -34.95 -4.95
N SER A 79 -15.04 -35.08 -4.45
CA SER A 79 -14.59 -36.26 -3.69
C SER A 79 -15.36 -36.47 -2.39
N SER A 80 -15.78 -35.39 -1.71
CA SER A 80 -16.63 -35.50 -0.52
C SER A 80 -18.06 -35.91 -0.90
N VAL A 81 -18.58 -35.45 -2.04
CA VAL A 81 -19.87 -35.90 -2.59
C VAL A 81 -19.81 -37.39 -2.91
N LEU A 82 -18.80 -37.83 -3.64
CA LEU A 82 -18.61 -39.22 -4.04
C LEU A 82 -18.49 -40.15 -2.82
N ASN A 83 -17.76 -39.73 -1.79
CA ASN A 83 -17.63 -40.52 -0.56
C ASN A 83 -18.98 -40.72 0.15
N VAL A 84 -19.79 -39.66 0.25
CA VAL A 84 -21.14 -39.75 0.84
C VAL A 84 -22.08 -40.59 -0.03
N MET A 85 -22.02 -40.43 -1.35
CA MET A 85 -22.77 -41.28 -2.29
C MET A 85 -22.40 -42.77 -2.16
N ASN A 86 -21.14 -43.07 -1.86
CA ASN A 86 -20.64 -44.44 -1.63
C ASN A 86 -20.90 -44.94 -0.19
N GLY A 87 -21.81 -44.31 0.56
CA GLY A 87 -22.20 -44.74 1.91
C GLY A 87 -21.36 -44.18 3.05
N GLY A 88 -20.46 -43.22 2.78
CA GLY A 88 -19.68 -42.55 3.81
C GLY A 88 -20.51 -41.65 4.72
N ASN A 89 -20.34 -41.79 6.03
CA ASN A 89 -21.08 -41.00 7.03
C ASN A 89 -20.39 -39.64 7.28
N LYS A 90 -20.42 -38.75 6.28
CA LYS A 90 -19.90 -37.38 6.37
C LYS A 90 -21.01 -36.37 6.03
N PRO A 91 -21.27 -35.34 6.85
CA PRO A 91 -22.28 -34.34 6.53
C PRO A 91 -21.86 -33.53 5.30
N LEU A 92 -22.70 -33.54 4.26
CA LEU A 92 -22.47 -32.80 3.02
C LEU A 92 -23.07 -31.40 3.10
N LEU A 93 -22.46 -30.53 3.90
CA LEU A 93 -22.90 -29.14 4.04
C LEU A 93 -21.72 -28.17 4.11
N ILE A 94 -21.95 -26.94 3.67
CA ILE A 94 -21.09 -25.80 4.00
C ILE A 94 -21.88 -24.91 4.94
N SER A 95 -21.43 -24.84 6.19
CA SER A 95 -21.97 -23.90 7.15
C SER A 95 -21.30 -22.56 6.96
N CYS A 96 -22.04 -21.56 6.47
CA CYS A 96 -21.52 -20.20 6.32
C CYS A 96 -20.97 -19.65 7.65
N ARG A 97 -21.50 -20.05 8.81
CA ARG A 97 -20.95 -19.58 10.10
C ARG A 97 -19.60 -20.20 10.46
N GLN A 98 -19.32 -21.41 9.99
CA GLN A 98 -18.09 -22.15 10.29
C GLN A 98 -17.00 -21.93 9.22
N GLU A 99 -17.40 -21.68 7.97
CA GLU A 99 -16.53 -21.54 6.80
C GLU A 99 -16.54 -20.10 6.25
N ILE A 100 -16.50 -19.10 7.13
CA ILE A 100 -16.32 -17.68 6.76
C ILE A 100 -14.86 -17.24 6.82
N VAL A 101 -14.53 -16.31 5.94
CA VAL A 101 -13.30 -15.54 5.98
C VAL A 101 -13.62 -14.06 5.77
N GLN A 102 -13.00 -13.19 6.57
CA GLN A 102 -13.05 -11.76 6.33
C GLN A 102 -12.11 -11.38 5.19
N ARG A 103 -12.63 -10.70 4.18
CA ARG A 103 -11.85 -10.22 3.04
C ARG A 103 -12.00 -8.72 2.90
N ALA A 104 -10.88 -8.04 2.66
CA ALA A 104 -10.89 -6.64 2.32
C ALA A 104 -10.96 -6.51 0.79
N ALA A 105 -11.76 -5.55 0.33
CA ALA A 105 -11.82 -5.16 -1.07
C ALA A 105 -11.47 -3.68 -1.20
N ILE A 106 -10.56 -3.36 -2.11
CA ILE A 106 -10.34 -2.01 -2.61
C ILE A 106 -11.25 -1.82 -3.83
N LEU A 107 -12.24 -0.95 -3.66
CA LEU A 107 -13.31 -0.67 -4.61
C LEU A 107 -13.11 0.73 -5.20
N LEU A 108 -13.65 0.98 -6.38
CA LEU A 108 -13.86 2.33 -6.86
C LEU A 108 -15.08 2.95 -6.18
N LYS A 109 -15.09 4.27 -6.02
CA LYS A 109 -16.18 5.05 -5.44
C LYS A 109 -16.64 6.12 -6.43
N ASP A 110 -17.96 6.32 -6.50
CA ASP A 110 -18.64 7.35 -7.28
C ASP A 110 -18.20 7.39 -8.75
N VAL A 111 -18.46 6.29 -9.45
CA VAL A 111 -18.01 6.10 -10.83
C VAL A 111 -19.06 6.60 -11.83
N ASP A 112 -18.59 7.22 -12.92
CA ASP A 112 -19.42 7.66 -14.05
C ASP A 112 -18.63 7.51 -15.34
N TYR A 113 -19.18 6.74 -16.28
CA TYR A 113 -18.57 6.42 -17.57
C TYR A 113 -19.55 6.68 -18.72
N VAL A 114 -19.01 6.97 -19.91
CA VAL A 114 -19.75 6.84 -21.18
C VAL A 114 -19.06 5.77 -22.00
N ILE A 115 -19.83 4.78 -22.45
CA ILE A 115 -19.38 3.65 -23.24
C ILE A 115 -19.85 3.88 -24.68
N GLU A 116 -18.91 3.94 -25.60
CA GLU A 116 -19.14 3.97 -27.04
C GLU A 116 -18.88 2.57 -27.59
N ALA A 117 -19.88 2.00 -28.25
CA ALA A 117 -19.85 0.63 -28.72
C ALA A 117 -20.68 0.47 -29.99
N HIS A 118 -20.37 -0.55 -30.76
CA HIS A 118 -21.21 -1.05 -31.85
C HIS A 118 -21.44 -2.55 -31.67
N PHE A 119 -22.28 -3.12 -32.54
CA PHE A 119 -22.43 -4.56 -32.62
C PHE A 119 -22.25 -5.05 -34.04
N ASP A 120 -21.65 -6.23 -34.15
CA ASP A 120 -21.54 -7.00 -35.38
C ASP A 120 -22.54 -8.15 -35.36
N MET A 121 -23.02 -8.54 -36.54
CA MET A 121 -23.84 -9.73 -36.70
C MET A 121 -22.95 -10.97 -36.62
N THR A 122 -23.46 -12.06 -36.07
CA THR A 122 -22.74 -13.34 -35.98
C THR A 122 -23.35 -14.37 -36.95
N ASP A 123 -22.65 -15.47 -37.14
CA ASP A 123 -23.12 -16.62 -37.94
C ASP A 123 -24.31 -17.36 -37.31
N HIS A 124 -24.71 -16.96 -36.09
CA HIS A 124 -25.88 -17.49 -35.38
C HIS A 124 -27.13 -16.60 -35.55
N ALA A 125 -27.08 -15.60 -36.45
CA ALA A 125 -28.25 -14.79 -36.77
C ALA A 125 -29.30 -15.60 -37.54
N SER A 126 -30.57 -15.49 -37.13
CA SER A 126 -31.68 -16.08 -37.87
C SER A 126 -32.03 -15.24 -39.11
N ASP A 127 -32.79 -15.80 -40.06
CA ASP A 127 -33.24 -15.08 -41.27
C ASP A 127 -34.03 -13.79 -40.95
N CYS A 128 -34.67 -13.74 -39.78
CA CYS A 128 -35.44 -12.61 -39.29
C CYS A 128 -34.59 -11.59 -38.50
N ASP A 129 -33.29 -11.81 -38.34
CA ASP A 129 -32.39 -10.95 -37.60
C ASP A 129 -31.63 -10.02 -38.54
N ASN A 130 -31.68 -8.73 -38.23
CA ASN A 130 -30.96 -7.73 -38.99
C ASN A 130 -30.52 -6.58 -38.06
N PRO A 131 -29.51 -5.79 -38.46
CA PRO A 131 -29.00 -4.69 -37.66
C PRO A 131 -30.05 -3.63 -37.30
N GLY A 132 -31.03 -3.37 -38.17
CA GLY A 132 -32.09 -2.39 -37.90
C GLY A 132 -32.96 -2.80 -36.71
N LYS A 133 -33.46 -4.05 -36.74
CA LYS A 133 -34.25 -4.66 -35.67
C LYS A 133 -33.52 -4.60 -34.32
N PHE A 134 -32.27 -5.05 -34.26
CA PHE A 134 -31.50 -5.04 -33.01
C PHE A 134 -31.26 -3.63 -32.51
N LYS A 135 -30.89 -2.70 -33.40
CA LYS A 135 -30.70 -1.29 -33.05
C LYS A 135 -31.96 -0.68 -32.44
N ASP A 136 -33.13 -0.88 -33.05
CA ASP A 136 -34.38 -0.30 -32.56
C ASP A 136 -34.75 -0.85 -31.17
N ILE A 137 -34.52 -2.15 -30.94
CA ILE A 137 -34.72 -2.77 -29.62
C ILE A 137 -33.76 -2.16 -28.59
N ILE A 138 -32.48 -2.04 -28.91
CA ILE A 138 -31.45 -1.46 -28.03
C ILE A 138 -31.81 -0.03 -27.67
N MET A 139 -32.09 0.83 -28.65
CA MET A 139 -32.41 2.25 -28.44
C MET A 139 -33.69 2.43 -27.62
N ARG A 140 -34.72 1.62 -27.89
CA ARG A 140 -35.97 1.63 -27.12
C ARG A 140 -35.70 1.26 -25.66
N ARG A 141 -34.94 0.20 -25.41
CA ARG A 141 -34.63 -0.26 -24.05
C ARG A 141 -33.80 0.76 -23.28
N LEU A 142 -32.76 1.32 -23.90
CA LEU A 142 -31.93 2.36 -23.30
C LEU A 142 -32.73 3.62 -22.93
N ARG A 143 -33.64 4.07 -23.79
CA ARG A 143 -34.50 5.25 -23.51
C ARG A 143 -35.50 5.02 -22.38
N ARG A 144 -35.96 3.78 -22.21
CA ARG A 144 -36.93 3.41 -21.18
C ARG A 144 -36.28 2.93 -19.88
N GLY A 145 -34.96 2.74 -19.86
CA GLY A 145 -34.26 2.10 -18.75
C GLY A 145 -34.61 0.61 -18.59
N GLU A 146 -35.06 -0.06 -19.67
CA GLU A 146 -35.40 -1.48 -19.66
C GLU A 146 -34.14 -2.34 -19.84
N CYS A 147 -34.03 -3.42 -19.09
CA CYS A 147 -32.93 -4.39 -19.18
C CYS A 147 -33.45 -5.81 -18.92
N TYR A 148 -32.68 -6.81 -19.33
CA TYR A 148 -32.98 -8.22 -19.03
C TYR A 148 -32.67 -8.55 -17.57
N HIS A 149 -31.53 -8.09 -17.07
CA HIS A 149 -31.23 -8.04 -15.65
C HIS A 149 -30.54 -6.71 -15.32
N THR A 150 -30.59 -6.28 -14.07
CA THR A 150 -29.92 -5.05 -13.63
C THR A 150 -28.42 -5.12 -13.97
N PRO A 151 -27.89 -4.18 -14.77
CA PRO A 151 -26.44 -4.09 -14.99
C PRO A 151 -25.72 -3.81 -13.67
N TYR A 152 -24.46 -4.21 -13.57
CA TYR A 152 -23.68 -4.05 -12.36
C TYR A 152 -22.21 -3.76 -12.67
N PHE A 153 -21.52 -3.08 -11.75
CA PHE A 153 -20.10 -2.76 -11.89
C PHE A 153 -19.20 -3.87 -11.35
N GLY A 154 -18.97 -4.87 -12.20
CA GLY A 154 -18.07 -6.00 -11.98
C GLY A 154 -18.64 -7.08 -11.06
N CYS A 155 -19.10 -6.73 -9.86
CA CYS A 155 -19.80 -7.64 -8.95
C CYS A 155 -21.28 -7.26 -8.82
N ARG A 156 -22.17 -8.26 -8.72
CA ARG A 156 -23.64 -8.05 -8.57
C ARG A 156 -24.05 -7.23 -7.34
N GLU A 157 -23.16 -7.08 -6.37
CA GLU A 157 -23.32 -6.23 -5.18
C GLU A 157 -23.41 -4.73 -5.53
N PHE A 158 -22.94 -4.33 -6.71
CA PHE A 158 -22.81 -2.95 -7.13
C PHE A 158 -23.70 -2.68 -8.35
N PRO A 159 -25.00 -2.41 -8.15
CA PRO A 159 -25.91 -2.14 -9.26
C PRO A 159 -25.49 -0.85 -9.99
N ALA A 160 -25.58 -0.88 -11.32
CA ALA A 160 -25.25 0.24 -12.18
C ALA A 160 -26.52 0.87 -12.74
N LYS A 161 -26.57 2.20 -12.70
CA LYS A 161 -27.58 3.00 -13.39
C LYS A 161 -27.09 3.24 -14.82
N PHE A 162 -28.01 3.30 -15.78
CA PHE A 162 -27.67 3.52 -17.18
C PHE A 162 -28.72 4.39 -17.87
N GLU A 163 -28.26 5.15 -18.87
CA GLU A 163 -29.13 5.93 -19.77
C GLU A 163 -28.49 6.05 -21.15
N LEU A 164 -29.30 6.29 -22.18
CA LEU A 164 -28.81 6.63 -23.50
C LEU A 164 -28.08 7.99 -23.45
N TYR A 165 -26.88 8.08 -24.01
CA TYR A 165 -26.15 9.33 -24.11
C TYR A 165 -26.29 9.95 -25.50
N GLU A 166 -27.07 11.03 -25.60
CA GLU A 166 -27.33 11.74 -26.87
C GLU A 166 -26.50 13.02 -27.06
N GLY A 167 -25.69 13.42 -26.07
CA GLY A 167 -24.87 14.64 -26.16
C GLY A 167 -23.77 14.55 -27.23
N ASP A 168 -23.48 15.67 -27.91
CA ASP A 168 -22.47 15.70 -28.98
C ASP A 168 -21.06 15.40 -28.44
N ASP A 169 -20.66 16.10 -27.37
CA ASP A 169 -19.39 15.91 -26.68
C ASP A 169 -19.55 15.23 -25.31
N VAL A 170 -18.55 14.46 -24.89
CA VAL A 170 -18.50 13.88 -23.54
C VAL A 170 -17.69 14.78 -22.61
N THR A 171 -18.35 15.39 -21.64
CA THR A 171 -17.69 16.22 -20.63
C THR A 171 -17.01 15.33 -19.58
N THR A 172 -15.69 15.46 -19.47
CA THR A 172 -14.84 14.82 -18.46
C THR A 172 -14.27 15.88 -17.52
N GLU A 173 -14.25 15.64 -16.21
CA GLU A 173 -13.79 16.62 -15.20
C GLU A 173 -12.31 17.04 -15.33
N CYS A 174 -11.48 16.29 -16.07
CA CYS A 174 -10.05 16.58 -16.21
C CYS A 174 -9.62 16.57 -17.69
N LYS A 175 -9.91 17.63 -18.44
CA LYS A 175 -9.39 17.77 -19.81
C LYS A 175 -7.87 17.95 -19.78
N GLY A 176 -7.15 17.17 -20.59
CA GLY A 176 -5.72 17.40 -20.87
C GLY A 176 -4.69 16.57 -20.08
N MET A 177 -5.10 15.73 -19.12
CA MET A 177 -4.18 14.81 -18.45
C MET A 177 -4.09 13.46 -19.17
N GLU A 178 -2.86 12.97 -19.38
CA GLU A 178 -2.59 11.59 -19.77
C GLU A 178 -2.27 10.76 -18.51
N ARG A 179 -2.88 9.57 -18.38
CA ARG A 179 -2.61 8.65 -17.26
C ARG A 179 -2.39 7.24 -17.77
N GLU A 180 -1.23 6.67 -17.49
CA GLU A 180 -0.91 5.27 -17.74
C GLU A 180 -1.74 4.36 -16.81
N LEU A 181 -2.44 3.36 -17.36
CA LEU A 181 -3.39 2.51 -16.62
C LEU A 181 -2.88 1.11 -16.29
N GLY A 182 -1.88 0.61 -16.99
CA GLY A 182 -1.49 -0.80 -16.85
C GLY A 182 -1.69 -1.62 -18.11
N TYR A 183 -1.23 -2.87 -18.04
CA TYR A 183 -2.03 -3.95 -18.61
C TYR A 183 -3.39 -3.99 -17.91
N MET A 184 -4.45 -4.15 -18.67
CA MET A 184 -5.81 -4.34 -18.15
C MET A 184 -6.42 -5.58 -18.75
N PHE A 185 -7.32 -6.21 -18.00
CA PHE A 185 -8.10 -7.31 -18.52
C PHE A 185 -8.98 -6.81 -19.67
N TYR A 186 -8.78 -7.36 -20.86
CA TYR A 186 -9.55 -7.03 -22.06
C TYR A 186 -10.87 -7.81 -22.03
N ASP A 187 -10.76 -9.12 -22.21
CA ASP A 187 -11.84 -10.09 -22.22
C ASP A 187 -11.28 -11.51 -22.11
N PHE A 188 -12.15 -12.52 -22.05
CA PHE A 188 -11.75 -13.91 -22.24
C PHE A 188 -11.82 -14.29 -23.72
N ASP A 189 -10.85 -15.10 -24.16
CA ASP A 189 -10.95 -15.83 -25.42
C ASP A 189 -11.79 -17.09 -25.19
N TYR A 190 -12.96 -17.12 -25.82
CA TYR A 190 -13.91 -18.24 -25.77
C TYR A 190 -13.84 -19.13 -27.02
N SER A 191 -12.86 -18.92 -27.91
CA SER A 191 -12.71 -19.73 -29.13
C SER A 191 -12.49 -21.21 -28.84
N ASN A 192 -11.84 -21.54 -27.71
CA ASN A 192 -11.72 -22.90 -27.19
C ASN A 192 -12.40 -23.00 -25.80
N PRO A 193 -13.58 -23.64 -25.69
CA PRO A 193 -14.29 -23.81 -24.41
C PRO A 193 -13.52 -24.62 -23.37
N GLU A 194 -12.62 -25.51 -23.79
CA GLU A 194 -11.78 -26.33 -22.92
C GLU A 194 -10.53 -25.57 -22.43
N ASP A 195 -10.18 -24.45 -23.07
CA ASP A 195 -9.02 -23.64 -22.73
C ASP A 195 -9.30 -22.14 -22.82
N ILE A 196 -10.06 -21.63 -21.83
CA ILE A 196 -10.43 -20.22 -21.78
C ILE A 196 -9.22 -19.39 -21.30
N GLN A 197 -8.72 -18.52 -22.17
CA GLN A 197 -7.55 -17.69 -21.90
C GLN A 197 -7.92 -16.23 -21.64
N PRO A 198 -7.42 -15.61 -20.56
CA PRO A 198 -7.61 -14.18 -20.34
C PRO A 198 -6.74 -13.38 -21.32
N LEU A 199 -7.35 -12.42 -22.00
CA LEU A 199 -6.66 -11.46 -22.85
C LEU A 199 -6.38 -10.19 -22.06
N PHE A 200 -5.17 -9.67 -22.20
CA PHE A 200 -4.73 -8.42 -21.56
C PHE A 200 -4.29 -7.42 -22.62
N PHE A 201 -4.50 -6.14 -22.35
CA PHE A 201 -4.10 -5.06 -23.24
C PHE A 201 -3.45 -3.93 -22.44
N PRO A 202 -2.32 -3.35 -22.90
CA PRO A 202 -1.69 -2.23 -22.23
C PRO A 202 -2.44 -0.93 -22.60
N ARG A 203 -2.63 -0.01 -21.64
CA ARG A 203 -3.39 1.22 -21.88
C ARG A 203 -2.87 2.49 -21.20
N CYS A 204 -3.08 3.60 -21.91
CA CYS A 204 -3.03 4.98 -21.41
C CYS A 204 -4.39 5.67 -21.63
N LEU A 205 -4.88 6.40 -20.63
CA LEU A 205 -5.98 7.36 -20.71
C LEU A 205 -5.45 8.63 -21.37
N LYS A 206 -6.05 9.04 -22.49
CA LYS A 206 -5.75 10.31 -23.15
C LYS A 206 -6.99 11.19 -23.16
N GLY A 207 -6.92 12.33 -22.48
CA GLY A 207 -8.09 13.19 -22.29
C GLY A 207 -9.27 12.44 -21.66
N TRP A 208 -8.97 11.56 -20.69
CA TRP A 208 -9.96 10.75 -19.96
C TRP A 208 -10.83 9.83 -20.83
N SER A 209 -10.30 9.45 -21.99
CA SER A 209 -10.88 8.40 -22.82
C SER A 209 -9.82 7.44 -23.34
N PHE A 210 -10.24 6.22 -23.68
CA PHE A 210 -9.36 5.24 -24.32
C PHE A 210 -10.10 4.43 -25.40
N ARG A 211 -9.44 4.22 -26.55
CA ARG A 211 -9.92 3.41 -27.69
C ARG A 211 -9.41 1.98 -27.61
N CYS A 212 -10.19 0.98 -28.00
CA CYS A 212 -9.73 -0.40 -28.18
C CYS A 212 -9.45 -0.69 -29.68
N PRO A 213 -8.41 -1.45 -30.08
CA PRO A 213 -7.16 -1.83 -29.41
C PRO A 213 -5.97 -0.96 -29.89
N GLY A 214 -5.10 -0.56 -28.97
CA GLY A 214 -3.88 0.18 -29.30
C GLY A 214 -2.83 -0.03 -28.21
N SER A 215 -1.62 -0.40 -28.62
CA SER A 215 -0.47 -0.73 -27.78
C SER A 215 0.10 0.52 -27.10
N GLY A 216 -0.06 0.62 -25.79
CA GLY A 216 0.69 1.57 -24.97
C GLY A 216 0.85 1.02 -23.57
N GLY A 217 2.10 0.71 -23.18
CA GLY A 217 2.48 0.19 -21.86
C GLY A 217 1.84 0.98 -20.72
N GLY A 218 1.61 0.31 -19.60
CA GLY A 218 1.18 0.94 -18.35
C GLY A 218 1.55 0.09 -17.15
N THR A 219 1.73 0.73 -16.00
CA THR A 219 2.29 0.09 -14.80
C THR A 219 1.22 -0.39 -13.81
N MET A 220 1.21 -1.70 -13.52
CA MET A 220 0.55 -2.32 -12.36
C MET A 220 1.51 -2.37 -11.15
N ILE A 221 1.02 -2.66 -9.93
CA ILE A 221 1.85 -2.91 -8.73
C ILE A 221 3.02 -3.87 -9.05
N LEU A 222 2.70 -5.05 -9.59
CA LEU A 222 3.70 -6.06 -9.91
C LEU A 222 4.66 -5.55 -11.00
N GLN A 223 4.16 -4.85 -12.01
CA GLN A 223 4.99 -4.28 -13.07
C GLN A 223 5.95 -3.23 -12.52
N SER A 224 5.49 -2.34 -11.64
CA SER A 224 6.32 -1.29 -11.03
C SER A 224 7.41 -1.87 -10.13
N LEU A 225 7.14 -3.00 -9.47
CA LEU A 225 8.12 -3.75 -8.70
C LEU A 225 9.11 -4.50 -9.60
N VAL A 226 8.67 -5.03 -10.75
CA VAL A 226 9.57 -5.63 -11.76
C VAL A 226 10.49 -4.56 -12.36
N THR A 227 9.96 -3.40 -12.74
CA THR A 227 10.78 -2.27 -13.23
C THR A 227 11.77 -1.79 -12.16
N TYR A 228 11.35 -1.71 -10.90
CA TYR A 228 12.25 -1.38 -9.80
C TYR A 228 13.34 -2.45 -9.60
N TYR A 229 12.99 -3.74 -9.69
CA TYR A 229 13.95 -4.84 -9.67
C TYR A 229 15.00 -4.67 -10.78
N GLU A 230 14.58 -4.43 -12.02
CA GLU A 230 15.46 -4.24 -13.18
C GLU A 230 16.37 -3.00 -13.02
N SER A 231 15.89 -1.94 -12.37
CA SER A 231 16.70 -0.77 -12.01
C SER A 231 17.77 -1.09 -10.96
N LEU A 232 17.41 -1.83 -9.90
CA LEU A 232 18.35 -2.25 -8.87
C LEU A 232 19.37 -3.27 -9.37
N GLU A 233 18.96 -4.18 -10.26
CA GLU A 233 19.84 -5.16 -10.91
C GLU A 233 20.88 -4.45 -11.78
N ARG A 234 20.49 -3.48 -12.62
CA ARG A 234 21.42 -2.68 -13.42
C ARG A 234 22.44 -1.92 -12.58
N LYS A 235 22.07 -1.54 -11.35
CA LYS A 235 22.94 -0.90 -10.36
C LYS A 235 23.76 -1.88 -9.53
N GLY A 236 23.59 -3.19 -9.71
CA GLY A 236 24.28 -4.22 -8.95
C GLY A 236 23.85 -4.35 -7.48
N LYS A 237 22.72 -3.72 -7.08
CA LYS A 237 22.20 -3.76 -5.70
C LYS A 237 21.47 -5.06 -5.38
N ILE A 238 20.94 -5.74 -6.39
CA ILE A 238 20.22 -7.01 -6.29
C ILE A 238 20.78 -7.99 -7.33
N THR A 239 20.63 -9.29 -7.06
CA THR A 239 21.07 -10.37 -7.96
C THR A 239 20.05 -10.68 -9.08
N SER A 240 20.58 -11.11 -10.24
CA SER A 240 19.82 -11.63 -11.38
C SER A 240 19.06 -12.93 -11.07
N PRO A 241 18.00 -13.28 -11.83
CA PRO A 241 17.34 -14.57 -11.69
C PRO A 241 18.33 -15.72 -11.85
N GLY A 242 18.13 -16.80 -11.10
CA GLY A 242 19.09 -17.89 -11.01
C GLY A 242 20.22 -17.62 -10.02
N TRP A 243 20.32 -16.41 -9.44
CA TRP A 243 21.30 -16.07 -8.41
C TRP A 243 20.60 -15.58 -7.13
N CYS A 244 21.24 -15.78 -5.98
CA CYS A 244 20.78 -15.25 -4.70
C CYS A 244 21.94 -14.80 -3.81
N SER A 245 21.63 -13.97 -2.79
CA SER A 245 22.59 -13.62 -1.74
C SER A 245 22.50 -14.62 -0.58
N ALA A 246 23.62 -15.27 -0.26
CA ALA A 246 23.71 -16.20 0.85
C ALA A 246 24.77 -15.77 1.86
N LYS A 247 24.51 -16.05 3.15
CA LYS A 247 25.52 -15.95 4.20
C LYS A 247 26.45 -17.14 4.07
N VAL A 248 27.73 -16.89 3.82
CA VAL A 248 28.76 -17.92 3.61
C VAL A 248 29.77 -17.83 4.73
N SER A 249 29.99 -18.95 5.41
CA SER A 249 30.86 -19.02 6.59
C SER A 249 32.29 -19.37 6.22
N PHE A 250 32.51 -20.17 5.17
CA PHE A 250 33.84 -20.61 4.76
C PHE A 250 33.93 -20.82 3.24
N ALA A 251 35.16 -20.81 2.72
CA ALA A 251 35.48 -21.29 1.37
C ALA A 251 36.46 -22.47 1.42
N LEU A 252 36.22 -23.46 0.57
CA LEU A 252 37.09 -24.61 0.31
C LEU A 252 38.10 -24.20 -0.76
N GLU A 253 39.37 -24.02 -0.36
CA GLU A 253 40.43 -23.72 -1.31
C GLU A 253 40.89 -25.00 -2.00
N LEU A 254 40.71 -25.07 -3.32
CA LEU A 254 41.07 -26.23 -4.13
C LEU A 254 42.30 -25.94 -4.99
N SER A 255 43.14 -26.96 -5.18
CA SER A 255 44.17 -26.96 -6.22
C SER A 255 43.53 -27.12 -7.61
N GLU A 256 44.29 -26.83 -8.68
CA GLU A 256 43.84 -27.12 -10.06
C GLU A 256 43.58 -28.63 -10.30
N ALA A 257 44.14 -29.50 -9.46
CA ALA A 257 43.89 -30.94 -9.49
C ALA A 257 42.65 -31.38 -8.68
N GLY A 258 41.94 -30.43 -8.04
CA GLY A 258 40.75 -30.70 -7.23
C GLY A 258 41.06 -31.21 -5.81
N GLU A 259 42.29 -31.04 -5.33
CA GLU A 259 42.66 -31.40 -3.96
C GLU A 259 42.30 -30.26 -3.00
N LEU A 260 41.73 -30.60 -1.82
CA LEU A 260 41.43 -29.62 -0.79
C LEU A 260 42.71 -29.18 -0.08
N LEU A 261 43.12 -27.93 -0.28
CA LEU A 261 44.34 -27.38 0.29
C LEU A 261 44.12 -26.87 1.72
N ARG A 262 43.11 -26.03 1.92
CA ARG A 262 42.72 -25.49 3.23
C ARG A 262 41.29 -24.95 3.22
N ILE A 263 40.81 -24.52 4.38
CA ILE A 263 39.56 -23.80 4.53
C ILE A 263 39.82 -22.34 4.89
N ILE A 264 39.19 -21.42 4.18
CA ILE A 264 39.27 -19.98 4.40
C ILE A 264 38.02 -19.53 5.16
N PRO A 265 38.14 -19.00 6.39
CA PRO A 265 37.02 -18.38 7.10
C PRO A 265 36.53 -17.12 6.37
N LEU A 266 35.23 -17.06 6.10
CA LEU A 266 34.56 -15.92 5.47
C LEU A 266 33.63 -15.24 6.47
N LYS A 267 34.22 -14.67 7.52
CA LYS A 267 33.50 -13.97 8.60
C LYS A 267 34.05 -12.56 8.77
N GLU A 268 33.16 -11.63 9.11
CA GLU A 268 33.47 -10.22 9.34
C GLU A 268 33.03 -9.79 10.75
N SER A 269 33.81 -8.90 11.36
CA SER A 269 33.54 -8.38 12.71
C SER A 269 32.53 -7.23 12.64
N VAL A 270 31.32 -7.45 13.16
CA VAL A 270 30.25 -6.44 13.17
C VAL A 270 29.88 -6.06 14.60
N LEU A 271 29.74 -4.75 14.85
CA LEU A 271 29.22 -4.22 16.11
C LEU A 271 27.70 -4.46 16.19
N ARG A 272 27.27 -5.28 17.14
CA ARG A 272 25.86 -5.42 17.53
C ARG A 272 25.65 -4.76 18.88
N GLY A 273 25.23 -3.51 18.87
CA GLY A 273 25.13 -2.68 20.07
C GLY A 273 26.54 -2.42 20.64
N LYS A 274 26.82 -2.91 21.85
CA LYS A 274 28.12 -2.75 22.52
C LYS A 274 29.07 -3.96 22.36
N LYS A 275 28.64 -5.04 21.69
CA LYS A 275 29.45 -6.27 21.52
C LYS A 275 29.85 -6.47 20.06
N THR A 276 31.09 -6.87 19.84
CA THR A 276 31.59 -7.32 18.53
C THR A 276 31.19 -8.77 18.31
N ALA A 277 30.56 -9.08 17.18
CA ALA A 277 30.20 -10.44 16.79
C ALA A 277 30.80 -10.75 15.40
N LEU A 278 31.40 -11.94 15.26
CA LEU A 278 31.80 -12.47 13.96
C LEU A 278 30.57 -13.01 13.24
N VAL A 279 30.24 -12.42 12.09
CA VAL A 279 29.11 -12.85 11.26
C VAL A 279 29.62 -13.34 9.90
N PRO A 280 28.99 -14.37 9.30
CA PRO A 280 29.34 -14.81 7.96
C PRO A 280 29.16 -13.69 6.94
N THR A 281 30.07 -13.61 5.96
CA THR A 281 29.98 -12.64 4.86
C THR A 281 28.83 -12.96 3.92
N ILE A 282 28.23 -11.94 3.31
CA ILE A 282 27.18 -12.12 2.29
C ILE A 282 27.84 -12.22 0.91
N ARG A 283 27.55 -13.29 0.16
CA ARG A 283 28.08 -13.52 -1.18
C ARG A 283 26.96 -13.79 -2.19
N LYS A 284 27.16 -13.37 -3.43
CA LYS A 284 26.32 -13.76 -4.57
C LYS A 284 26.66 -15.20 -4.94
N VAL A 285 25.66 -16.08 -4.95
CA VAL A 285 25.81 -17.52 -5.23
C VAL A 285 24.67 -17.99 -6.15
N PRO A 286 24.82 -19.14 -6.83
CA PRO A 286 23.72 -19.78 -7.55
C PRO A 286 22.48 -19.95 -6.66
N GLN A 287 21.30 -19.83 -7.25
CA GLN A 287 20.02 -19.86 -6.52
C GLN A 287 19.90 -21.12 -5.67
N MET A 288 19.77 -20.92 -4.36
CA MET A 288 19.58 -22.00 -3.40
C MET A 288 18.09 -22.36 -3.25
N VAL A 289 17.80 -23.66 -3.10
CA VAL A 289 16.45 -24.17 -2.83
C VAL A 289 16.24 -24.41 -1.33
N ALA A 290 15.04 -24.10 -0.83
CA ALA A 290 14.65 -24.39 0.55
C ALA A 290 14.29 -25.88 0.71
N ARG A 291 14.75 -26.51 1.79
CA ARG A 291 14.58 -27.95 2.04
C ARG A 291 13.45 -28.19 3.04
N SER A 292 12.47 -29.02 2.69
CA SER A 292 11.33 -29.35 3.57
C SER A 292 11.45 -30.72 4.27
N SER A 293 12.21 -31.68 3.73
CA SER A 293 12.58 -32.94 4.40
C SER A 293 13.49 -33.88 3.60
N GLY A 294 13.50 -33.78 2.26
CA GLY A 294 14.29 -34.63 1.33
C GLY A 294 15.72 -34.17 1.06
N VAL A 295 16.49 -35.00 0.34
CA VAL A 295 17.84 -34.67 -0.18
C VAL A 295 17.70 -33.80 -1.42
N SER A 296 18.26 -32.60 -1.37
CA SER A 296 18.23 -31.65 -2.49
C SER A 296 19.45 -30.76 -2.42
N ALA A 297 20.39 -30.97 -3.34
CA ALA A 297 21.68 -30.29 -3.37
C ALA A 297 21.59 -28.91 -4.03
N ASN A 298 22.30 -27.93 -3.48
CA ASN A 298 22.55 -26.64 -4.11
C ASN A 298 23.85 -26.69 -4.91
N PHE A 299 23.97 -25.82 -5.92
CA PHE A 299 25.16 -25.73 -6.77
C PHE A 299 26.13 -24.67 -6.22
N LEU A 300 27.40 -25.03 -6.04
CA LEU A 300 28.53 -24.22 -5.55
C LEU A 300 28.41 -23.57 -4.16
N CYS A 301 27.24 -23.59 -3.54
CA CYS A 301 27.01 -23.05 -2.20
C CYS A 301 26.09 -23.97 -1.40
N ASP A 302 26.66 -24.70 -0.44
CA ASP A 302 25.90 -25.61 0.42
C ASP A 302 26.59 -25.85 1.76
N ASN A 303 25.93 -26.56 2.67
CA ASN A 303 26.54 -26.92 3.95
C ASN A 303 27.51 -28.12 3.84
N SER A 304 28.19 -28.43 4.95
CA SER A 304 29.18 -29.52 5.03
C SER A 304 28.62 -30.90 4.65
N SER A 305 27.34 -31.17 4.88
CA SER A 305 26.73 -32.46 4.49
C SER A 305 26.75 -32.67 2.98
N TYR A 306 26.58 -31.61 2.19
CA TYR A 306 26.52 -31.70 0.73
C TYR A 306 27.88 -31.50 0.07
N LEU A 307 28.73 -30.58 0.58
CA LEU A 307 30.03 -30.33 -0.07
C LEU A 307 31.14 -31.23 0.45
N LEU A 308 31.09 -31.70 1.70
CA LEU A 308 32.15 -32.53 2.30
C LEU A 308 31.68 -33.96 2.63
N GLY A 309 30.36 -34.18 2.71
CA GLY A 309 29.76 -35.46 3.11
C GLY A 309 29.79 -35.73 4.62
N ILE A 310 29.89 -34.69 5.45
CA ILE A 310 29.98 -34.79 6.91
C ILE A 310 29.06 -33.82 7.64
N ASP A 311 28.54 -34.23 8.80
CA ASP A 311 27.75 -33.40 9.71
C ASP A 311 27.99 -33.76 11.19
N ASN A 312 27.44 -32.94 12.09
CA ASN A 312 27.45 -33.17 13.54
C ASN A 312 26.11 -33.71 14.08
N LYS A 313 25.26 -34.28 13.22
CA LYS A 313 23.87 -34.69 13.55
C LYS A 313 23.72 -36.20 13.78
N GLY A 314 24.82 -36.94 13.75
CA GLY A 314 24.84 -38.37 14.06
C GLY A 314 24.18 -39.26 13.01
N LYS A 315 24.12 -38.82 11.74
CA LYS A 315 23.57 -39.61 10.60
C LYS A 315 24.54 -39.61 9.41
N PRO A 316 25.67 -40.34 9.51
CA PRO A 316 26.73 -40.30 8.48
C PRO A 316 26.24 -40.80 7.11
N GLU A 317 25.42 -41.85 7.05
CA GLU A 317 24.85 -42.38 5.80
C GLU A 317 24.09 -41.33 5.00
N ARG A 318 23.29 -40.49 5.68
CA ARG A 318 22.54 -39.39 5.05
C ARG A 318 23.46 -38.30 4.49
N SER A 319 24.58 -38.01 5.17
CA SER A 319 25.54 -37.03 4.66
C SER A 319 26.25 -37.52 3.40
N VAL A 320 26.56 -38.82 3.31
CA VAL A 320 27.08 -39.43 2.08
C VAL A 320 26.06 -39.33 0.94
N GLU A 321 24.79 -39.63 1.21
CA GLU A 321 23.70 -39.47 0.23
C GLU A 321 23.57 -38.01 -0.26
N CYS A 322 23.71 -37.05 0.65
CA CYS A 322 23.70 -35.62 0.31
C CYS A 322 24.89 -35.23 -0.57
N PHE A 323 26.08 -35.75 -0.28
CA PHE A 323 27.28 -35.53 -1.10
C PHE A 323 27.14 -36.12 -2.49
N GLU A 324 26.63 -37.34 -2.63
CA GLU A 324 26.43 -37.95 -3.96
C GLU A 324 25.39 -37.18 -4.78
N ALA A 325 24.30 -36.70 -4.16
CA ALA A 325 23.35 -35.81 -4.84
C ALA A 325 23.98 -34.47 -5.27
N ALA A 326 24.89 -33.91 -4.47
CA ALA A 326 25.64 -32.71 -4.84
C ALA A 326 26.60 -32.99 -6.00
N LYS A 327 27.34 -34.09 -5.94
CA LYS A 327 28.25 -34.54 -6.99
C LYS A 327 27.54 -34.73 -8.32
N GLU A 328 26.43 -35.46 -8.35
CA GLU A 328 25.65 -35.67 -9.57
C GLU A 328 25.25 -34.34 -10.21
N LYS A 329 24.71 -33.42 -9.40
CA LYS A 329 24.30 -32.08 -9.86
C LYS A 329 25.46 -31.24 -10.38
N HIS A 330 26.60 -31.22 -9.69
CA HIS A 330 27.77 -30.46 -10.14
C HIS A 330 28.36 -31.04 -11.43
N LEU A 331 28.42 -32.37 -11.55
CA LEU A 331 28.90 -33.05 -12.75
C LEU A 331 27.96 -32.85 -13.94
N GLU A 332 26.65 -32.79 -13.73
CA GLU A 332 25.67 -32.48 -14.77
C GLU A 332 25.87 -31.05 -15.30
N ILE A 333 25.94 -30.07 -14.41
CA ILE A 333 26.04 -28.65 -14.78
C ILE A 333 27.39 -28.34 -15.43
N LEU A 334 28.48 -28.95 -14.94
CA LEU A 334 29.85 -28.65 -15.40
C LEU A 334 30.37 -29.60 -16.50
N LYS A 335 29.53 -30.52 -17.02
CA LYS A 335 29.93 -31.58 -17.94
C LYS A 335 30.70 -31.11 -19.17
N GLU A 336 30.28 -29.97 -19.74
CA GLU A 336 30.81 -29.40 -20.98
C GLU A 336 31.50 -28.04 -20.76
N THR A 337 31.78 -27.70 -19.50
CA THR A 337 32.33 -26.39 -19.14
C THR A 337 33.85 -26.42 -19.15
N GLY A 338 34.46 -25.64 -20.05
CA GLY A 338 35.89 -25.35 -20.01
C GLY A 338 36.21 -24.29 -18.95
N GLY A 339 37.28 -24.44 -18.17
CA GLY A 339 37.68 -23.44 -17.15
C GLY A 339 38.46 -24.07 -16.01
N LYS A 340 39.33 -23.29 -15.35
CA LYS A 340 40.16 -23.79 -14.25
C LYS A 340 39.31 -24.13 -13.02
N ALA A 341 38.40 -23.24 -12.64
CA ALA A 341 37.48 -23.48 -11.53
C ALA A 341 36.54 -24.65 -11.78
N ALA A 342 35.94 -24.72 -12.98
CA ALA A 342 35.06 -25.83 -13.38
C ALA A 342 35.77 -27.19 -13.27
N ARG A 343 36.98 -27.30 -13.83
CA ARG A 343 37.78 -28.52 -13.78
C ARG A 343 38.15 -28.90 -12.35
N ALA A 344 38.57 -27.95 -11.52
CA ALA A 344 38.95 -28.21 -10.13
C ALA A 344 37.76 -28.74 -9.31
N VAL A 345 36.58 -28.14 -9.45
CA VAL A 345 35.35 -28.58 -8.77
C VAL A 345 34.91 -29.98 -9.25
N VAL A 346 34.96 -30.23 -10.57
CA VAL A 346 34.65 -31.55 -11.14
C VAL A 346 35.61 -32.63 -10.64
N LEU A 347 36.92 -32.33 -10.59
CA LEU A 347 37.92 -33.25 -10.07
C LEU A 347 37.72 -33.50 -8.58
N TYR A 348 37.45 -32.45 -7.79
CA TYR A 348 37.15 -32.56 -6.37
C TYR A 348 36.02 -33.56 -6.11
N PHE A 349 34.87 -33.40 -6.77
CA PHE A 349 33.75 -34.32 -6.57
C PHE A 349 34.01 -35.75 -7.09
N LYS A 350 34.99 -35.95 -7.98
CA LYS A 350 35.40 -37.30 -8.45
C LYS A 350 36.40 -37.98 -7.52
N THR A 351 37.26 -37.22 -6.84
CA THR A 351 38.38 -37.75 -6.05
C THR A 351 38.14 -37.72 -4.56
N TRP A 352 37.31 -36.78 -4.07
CA TRP A 352 37.00 -36.65 -2.65
C TRP A 352 36.25 -37.87 -2.13
N LYS A 353 36.62 -38.29 -0.91
CA LYS A 353 36.04 -39.45 -0.21
C LYS A 353 35.42 -38.99 1.11
N PRO A 354 34.08 -38.89 1.21
CA PRO A 354 33.39 -38.47 2.42
C PRO A 354 33.82 -39.24 3.69
N GLU A 355 34.14 -40.52 3.55
CA GLU A 355 34.49 -41.39 4.68
C GLU A 355 35.79 -40.97 5.37
N LYS A 356 36.69 -40.30 4.64
CA LYS A 356 37.98 -39.81 5.14
C LYS A 356 37.98 -38.32 5.48
N ALA A 357 36.84 -37.63 5.32
CA ALA A 357 36.76 -36.19 5.49
C ALA A 357 37.14 -35.76 6.93
N MET A 358 36.66 -36.46 7.96
CA MET A 358 36.96 -36.10 9.36
C MET A 358 38.45 -36.24 9.73
N GLU A 359 39.21 -37.03 8.98
CA GLU A 359 40.65 -37.27 9.21
C GLU A 359 41.53 -36.30 8.38
N HIS A 360 40.93 -35.48 7.51
CA HIS A 360 41.67 -34.63 6.60
C HIS A 360 42.31 -33.45 7.34
N THR A 361 43.61 -33.26 7.17
CA THR A 361 44.41 -32.22 7.87
C THR A 361 43.86 -30.80 7.67
N ALA A 362 43.35 -30.49 6.48
CA ALA A 362 42.73 -29.19 6.17
C ALA A 362 41.46 -28.85 6.99
N LEU A 363 40.84 -29.84 7.65
CA LEU A 363 39.58 -29.68 8.39
C LEU A 363 39.77 -29.68 9.92
N SER A 364 40.96 -30.02 10.42
CA SER A 364 41.21 -30.32 11.84
C SER A 364 41.00 -29.13 12.78
N GLU A 365 41.42 -27.92 12.36
CA GLU A 365 41.36 -26.71 13.21
C GLU A 365 39.96 -26.08 13.32
N GLY A 366 38.97 -26.53 12.53
CA GLY A 366 37.66 -25.87 12.43
C GLY A 366 36.45 -26.79 12.30
N LEU A 367 36.63 -28.11 12.49
CA LEU A 367 35.61 -29.13 12.17
C LEU A 367 34.25 -28.86 12.82
N GLU A 368 34.23 -28.45 14.09
CA GLU A 368 33.00 -28.16 14.83
C GLU A 368 32.24 -26.97 14.24
N GLU A 369 32.94 -25.90 13.84
CA GLU A 369 32.30 -24.74 13.21
C GLU A 369 31.83 -25.02 11.77
N ILE A 370 32.60 -25.81 11.01
CA ILE A 370 32.27 -26.18 9.63
C ILE A 370 31.00 -27.04 9.61
N THR A 371 30.89 -27.98 10.55
CA THR A 371 29.75 -28.90 10.67
C THR A 371 28.53 -28.27 11.35
N ALA A 372 28.63 -27.04 11.86
CA ALA A 372 27.50 -26.30 12.45
C ALA A 372 26.40 -25.88 11.44
N GLY A 373 26.57 -26.21 10.16
CA GLY A 373 25.56 -26.00 9.12
C GLY A 373 25.62 -24.66 8.41
N GLY A 374 26.74 -23.93 8.52
CA GLY A 374 27.02 -22.75 7.70
C GLY A 374 27.23 -23.12 6.23
N ASN A 375 26.99 -22.17 5.32
CA ASN A 375 27.25 -22.40 3.90
C ASN A 375 28.75 -22.31 3.58
N LEU A 376 29.18 -23.17 2.68
CA LEU A 376 30.52 -23.33 2.14
C LEU A 376 30.48 -23.02 0.64
N ILE A 377 31.53 -22.40 0.12
CA ILE A 377 31.75 -22.18 -1.33
C ILE A 377 33.13 -22.66 -1.76
N PHE A 378 33.45 -22.64 -3.05
CA PHE A 378 34.77 -23.03 -3.57
C PHE A 378 35.61 -21.81 -3.95
N PHE A 379 36.92 -21.87 -3.67
CA PHE A 379 37.92 -20.87 -4.02
C PHE A 379 39.08 -21.55 -4.75
N ILE A 380 39.47 -21.04 -5.91
CA ILE A 380 40.48 -21.65 -6.78
C ILE A 380 41.43 -20.56 -7.26
N GLY A 381 42.72 -20.69 -6.92
CA GLY A 381 43.71 -19.67 -7.25
C GLY A 381 43.46 -18.37 -6.49
N ASP A 382 42.94 -17.37 -7.19
CA ASP A 382 42.63 -16.03 -6.69
C ASP A 382 41.14 -15.64 -6.78
N GLU A 383 40.28 -16.53 -7.26
CA GLU A 383 38.86 -16.26 -7.48
C GLU A 383 37.93 -17.33 -6.87
N PHE A 384 36.68 -16.94 -6.59
CA PHE A 384 35.64 -17.90 -6.17
C PHE A 384 35.06 -18.63 -7.39
N ALA A 385 34.70 -19.90 -7.25
CA ALA A 385 34.21 -20.71 -8.37
C ALA A 385 32.97 -20.11 -9.04
N GLN A 386 32.08 -19.48 -8.27
CA GLN A 386 30.89 -18.81 -8.79
C GLN A 386 31.18 -17.45 -9.46
N GLU A 387 32.42 -16.96 -9.39
CA GLU A 387 32.87 -15.74 -10.06
C GLU A 387 33.53 -16.03 -11.44
N ASP A 388 33.99 -17.26 -11.67
CA ASP A 388 34.53 -17.74 -12.95
C ASP A 388 33.51 -17.58 -14.09
N PRO A 389 33.88 -16.93 -15.22
CA PRO A 389 32.96 -16.68 -16.34
C PRO A 389 32.35 -17.92 -16.98
N ALA A 390 33.09 -19.03 -17.06
CA ALA A 390 32.61 -20.25 -17.68
C ALA A 390 31.66 -21.02 -16.77
N VAL A 391 31.94 -21.04 -15.47
CA VAL A 391 31.03 -21.59 -14.45
C VAL A 391 29.73 -20.80 -14.38
N LYS A 392 29.80 -19.46 -14.46
CA LYS A 392 28.62 -18.58 -14.57
C LYS A 392 27.77 -18.94 -15.80
N ALA A 393 28.39 -19.01 -16.98
CA ALA A 393 27.69 -19.32 -18.21
C ALA A 393 27.03 -20.71 -18.19
N ALA A 394 27.70 -21.70 -17.59
CA ALA A 394 27.15 -23.06 -17.43
C ALA A 394 25.92 -23.07 -16.51
N TRP A 395 25.99 -22.36 -15.38
CA TRP A 395 24.85 -22.22 -14.48
C TRP A 395 23.68 -21.46 -15.11
N GLU A 396 23.96 -20.37 -15.83
CA GLU A 396 22.94 -19.58 -16.51
C GLU A 396 22.25 -20.41 -17.61
N THR A 397 23.01 -21.19 -18.37
CA THR A 397 22.46 -22.13 -19.37
C THR A 397 21.60 -23.20 -18.70
N TYR A 398 22.06 -23.79 -17.59
CA TYR A 398 21.31 -24.81 -16.87
C TYR A 398 20.01 -24.26 -16.25
N SER A 399 20.07 -23.07 -15.65
CA SER A 399 18.93 -22.42 -15.01
C SER A 399 17.90 -21.86 -16.00
N GLN A 400 18.28 -21.67 -17.27
CA GLN A 400 17.39 -21.26 -18.35
C GLN A 400 16.76 -22.42 -19.13
N LYS A 401 17.12 -23.68 -18.85
CA LYS A 401 16.46 -24.83 -19.49
C LYS A 401 14.95 -24.73 -19.22
N PRO A 402 14.10 -24.74 -20.26
CA PRO A 402 12.65 -24.66 -20.07
C PRO A 402 12.21 -25.85 -19.23
N GLY A 403 11.51 -25.58 -18.13
CA GLY A 403 10.88 -26.64 -17.36
C GLY A 403 9.71 -27.23 -18.14
N ASP A 404 9.18 -28.37 -17.68
CA ASP A 404 7.90 -28.94 -18.14
C ASP A 404 6.68 -28.11 -17.67
N GLY A 405 6.87 -26.82 -17.40
CA GLY A 405 5.87 -25.92 -16.85
C GLY A 405 4.86 -25.44 -17.88
N VAL A 406 3.73 -24.94 -17.40
CA VAL A 406 2.67 -24.39 -18.26
C VAL A 406 3.11 -23.04 -18.84
N GLU A 407 3.17 -22.93 -20.16
CA GLU A 407 3.39 -21.65 -20.84
C GLU A 407 2.12 -20.81 -20.96
N GLY A 408 2.28 -19.49 -20.93
CA GLY A 408 1.20 -18.54 -21.18
C GLY A 408 1.70 -17.11 -21.35
N THR A 409 0.79 -16.19 -21.66
CA THR A 409 1.10 -14.75 -21.71
C THR A 409 1.12 -14.19 -20.29
N CYS A 410 2.27 -13.69 -19.85
CA CYS A 410 2.43 -13.08 -18.54
C CYS A 410 1.64 -11.77 -18.45
N LEU A 411 0.75 -11.63 -17.46
CA LEU A 411 -0.05 -10.42 -17.22
C LEU A 411 0.78 -9.19 -16.83
N VAL A 412 2.01 -9.42 -16.34
CA VAL A 412 2.93 -8.37 -15.91
C VAL A 412 3.70 -7.88 -17.14
N THR A 413 4.52 -8.75 -17.73
CA THR A 413 5.43 -8.37 -18.82
C THR A 413 4.79 -8.32 -20.20
N GLY A 414 3.61 -8.94 -20.39
CA GLY A 414 2.97 -9.14 -21.69
C GLY A 414 3.65 -10.16 -22.61
N LYS A 415 4.75 -10.78 -22.17
CA LYS A 415 5.51 -11.76 -22.96
C LYS A 415 5.02 -13.18 -22.69
N ARG A 416 5.08 -14.04 -23.70
CA ARG A 416 4.84 -15.49 -23.55
C ARG A 416 6.04 -16.13 -22.85
N ALA A 417 5.79 -16.83 -21.74
CA ALA A 417 6.81 -17.47 -20.91
C ALA A 417 6.19 -18.55 -20.01
N GLU A 418 7.02 -19.35 -19.34
CA GLU A 418 6.58 -20.28 -18.30
C GLU A 418 5.89 -19.53 -17.14
N ILE A 419 4.69 -19.97 -16.77
CA ILE A 419 3.86 -19.37 -15.72
C ILE A 419 4.17 -19.99 -14.37
N ALA A 420 4.45 -19.13 -13.39
CA ALA A 420 4.75 -19.54 -12.02
C ALA A 420 3.54 -20.22 -11.38
N ARG A 421 3.69 -21.49 -11.00
CA ARG A 421 2.68 -22.24 -10.24
C ARG A 421 2.41 -21.62 -8.86
N ILE A 422 3.46 -21.19 -8.18
CA ILE A 422 3.45 -20.49 -6.89
C ILE A 422 4.42 -19.31 -6.94
N HIS A 423 4.12 -18.25 -6.18
CA HIS A 423 4.98 -17.08 -6.10
C HIS A 423 5.82 -17.09 -4.82
N GLY A 424 6.89 -16.31 -4.80
CA GLY A 424 7.76 -16.19 -3.63
C GLY A 424 7.08 -15.48 -2.45
N THR A 425 7.57 -15.77 -1.24
CA THR A 425 7.06 -15.19 0.00
C THR A 425 7.67 -13.82 0.28
N ILE A 426 6.84 -12.89 0.75
CA ILE A 426 7.25 -11.56 1.21
C ILE A 426 7.53 -11.59 2.70
N LYS A 427 8.74 -11.18 3.09
CA LYS A 427 9.27 -11.15 4.46
C LYS A 427 9.38 -9.70 4.93
N GLY A 428 9.50 -9.50 6.25
CA GLY A 428 9.73 -8.17 6.83
C GLY A 428 8.47 -7.35 7.14
N VAL A 429 7.27 -7.80 6.72
CA VAL A 429 6.01 -7.14 7.12
C VAL A 429 5.69 -7.42 8.59
N PRO A 430 5.63 -6.41 9.48
CA PRO A 430 5.33 -6.64 10.89
C PRO A 430 3.94 -7.26 11.09
N GLY A 431 3.87 -8.32 11.90
CA GLY A 431 2.64 -9.08 12.15
C GLY A 431 2.37 -10.20 11.13
N ALA A 432 3.16 -10.32 10.05
CA ALA A 432 3.15 -11.50 9.18
C ALA A 432 4.01 -12.64 9.77
N GLN A 433 3.88 -13.84 9.19
CA GLN A 433 4.69 -15.01 9.60
C GLN A 433 6.20 -14.74 9.36
N SER A 434 7.06 -15.27 10.24
CA SER A 434 8.51 -15.13 10.13
C SER A 434 9.09 -15.77 8.86
N SER A 435 8.43 -16.81 8.36
CA SER A 435 8.73 -17.45 7.06
C SER A 435 8.35 -16.59 5.86
N GLY A 436 7.58 -15.51 6.07
CA GLY A 436 6.99 -14.66 5.04
C GLY A 436 5.53 -15.01 4.72
N ALA A 437 4.86 -14.12 4.01
CA ALA A 437 3.47 -14.23 3.58
C ALA A 437 3.35 -14.02 2.06
N ALA A 438 2.35 -14.63 1.42
CA ALA A 438 2.17 -14.50 -0.02
C ALA A 438 1.38 -13.24 -0.39
N LEU A 439 1.87 -12.47 -1.37
CA LEU A 439 1.14 -11.33 -1.95
C LEU A 439 0.08 -11.82 -2.96
N VAL A 440 0.49 -12.70 -3.88
CA VAL A 440 -0.39 -13.35 -4.86
C VAL A 440 -0.44 -14.83 -4.51
N SER A 441 -1.61 -15.34 -4.15
CA SER A 441 -1.79 -16.77 -3.82
C SER A 441 -3.22 -17.26 -3.94
N PHE A 442 -3.41 -18.42 -4.57
CA PHE A 442 -4.69 -19.08 -4.74
C PHE A 442 -4.65 -20.42 -4.01
N ASN A 443 -4.76 -20.39 -2.68
CA ASN A 443 -4.54 -21.55 -1.81
C ASN A 443 -5.80 -22.32 -1.41
N ALA A 444 -6.95 -22.00 -2.00
CA ALA A 444 -8.22 -22.64 -1.68
C ALA A 444 -9.07 -22.86 -2.94
N PRO A 445 -9.86 -23.94 -3.00
CA PRO A 445 -10.60 -24.28 -4.20
C PRO A 445 -11.67 -23.23 -4.59
N ALA A 446 -12.10 -22.38 -3.64
CA ALA A 446 -13.00 -21.27 -3.91
C ALA A 446 -12.38 -20.14 -4.78
N PHE A 447 -11.06 -20.17 -5.00
CA PHE A 447 -10.36 -19.18 -5.83
C PHE A 447 -10.16 -19.63 -7.28
N GLU A 448 -10.26 -20.93 -7.53
CA GLU A 448 -10.13 -21.57 -8.85
C GLU A 448 -11.26 -21.14 -9.77
N SER A 449 -10.96 -20.98 -11.06
CA SER A 449 -11.92 -20.58 -12.09
C SER A 449 -11.46 -21.08 -13.44
N TYR A 450 -12.40 -21.33 -14.36
CA TYR A 450 -12.09 -21.74 -15.74
C TYR A 450 -11.17 -22.98 -15.80
N GLY A 451 -11.35 -23.92 -14.88
CA GLY A 451 -10.49 -25.12 -14.78
C GLY A 451 -9.06 -24.87 -14.29
N LYS A 452 -8.69 -23.62 -13.96
CA LYS A 452 -7.33 -23.26 -13.54
C LYS A 452 -7.17 -23.36 -12.02
N GLU A 453 -6.12 -24.05 -11.60
CA GLU A 453 -5.73 -24.20 -10.20
C GLU A 453 -4.59 -23.27 -9.81
N GLN A 454 -4.46 -22.98 -8.51
CA GLN A 454 -3.37 -22.17 -7.97
C GLN A 454 -3.17 -20.84 -8.75
N SER A 455 -1.92 -20.39 -8.91
CA SER A 455 -1.60 -19.12 -9.55
C SER A 455 -1.85 -19.08 -11.06
N TYR A 456 -2.19 -20.21 -11.71
CA TYR A 456 -2.56 -20.20 -13.13
C TYR A 456 -3.81 -19.36 -13.43
N ASN A 457 -4.64 -19.08 -12.41
CA ASN A 457 -5.75 -18.14 -12.50
C ASN A 457 -5.34 -16.68 -12.80
N ALA A 458 -4.09 -16.33 -12.52
CA ALA A 458 -3.49 -15.03 -12.80
C ALA A 458 -2.09 -15.25 -13.36
N PRO A 459 -1.97 -15.47 -14.69
CA PRO A 459 -0.71 -15.91 -15.28
C PRO A 459 0.40 -14.87 -15.09
N VAL A 460 1.35 -15.15 -14.20
CA VAL A 460 2.58 -14.37 -13.99
C VAL A 460 3.76 -15.27 -14.31
N SER A 461 4.70 -14.79 -15.11
CA SER A 461 5.88 -15.59 -15.46
C SER A 461 6.77 -15.86 -14.26
N THR A 462 7.53 -16.95 -14.29
CA THR A 462 8.55 -17.29 -13.28
C THR A 462 9.50 -16.12 -13.01
N TYR A 463 9.98 -15.47 -14.07
CA TYR A 463 10.79 -14.25 -13.98
C TYR A 463 10.08 -13.12 -13.23
N ALA A 464 8.86 -12.76 -13.64
CA ALA A 464 8.14 -11.64 -13.04
C ALA A 464 7.83 -11.92 -11.55
N ALA A 465 7.45 -13.16 -11.23
CA ALA A 465 7.19 -13.59 -9.87
C ALA A 465 8.42 -13.49 -8.97
N TYR A 466 9.60 -13.86 -9.48
CA TYR A 466 10.88 -13.67 -8.81
C TYR A 466 11.20 -12.18 -8.63
N ALA A 467 11.19 -11.41 -9.73
CA ALA A 467 11.60 -10.01 -9.75
C ALA A 467 10.80 -9.16 -8.76
N TYR A 468 9.46 -9.21 -8.81
CA TYR A 468 8.64 -8.40 -7.89
C TYR A 468 8.83 -8.83 -6.42
N THR A 469 9.03 -10.13 -6.16
CA THR A 469 9.23 -10.66 -4.81
C THR A 469 10.54 -10.17 -4.24
N THR A 470 11.61 -10.22 -5.04
CA THR A 470 12.95 -9.77 -4.63
C THR A 470 12.97 -8.26 -4.39
N ALA A 471 12.39 -7.47 -5.29
CA ALA A 471 12.22 -6.02 -5.11
C ALA A 471 11.47 -5.66 -3.82
N LEU A 472 10.33 -6.31 -3.57
CA LEU A 472 9.53 -5.99 -2.39
C LEU A 472 10.20 -6.42 -1.09
N ASN A 473 10.90 -7.56 -1.08
CA ASN A 473 11.70 -7.99 0.06
C ASN A 473 12.88 -7.04 0.34
N TYR A 474 13.49 -6.49 -0.71
CA TYR A 474 14.55 -5.48 -0.56
C TYR A 474 14.02 -4.22 0.11
N LEU A 475 12.87 -3.69 -0.33
CA LEU A 475 12.22 -2.53 0.29
C LEU A 475 11.85 -2.78 1.76
N LEU A 476 11.37 -3.98 2.09
CA LEU A 476 10.94 -4.33 3.45
C LEU A 476 12.09 -4.72 4.38
N ALA A 477 13.28 -5.01 3.85
CA ALA A 477 14.46 -5.33 4.65
C ALA A 477 15.07 -4.09 5.30
N ASP A 478 14.89 -2.93 4.67
CA ASP A 478 15.43 -1.66 5.11
C ASP A 478 14.34 -0.78 5.76
N ARG A 479 14.62 -0.28 6.97
CA ARG A 479 13.69 0.57 7.70
C ARG A 479 13.61 1.98 7.12
N ASP A 480 14.61 2.44 6.37
CA ASP A 480 14.59 3.77 5.77
C ASP A 480 13.65 3.83 4.54
N HIS A 481 13.37 2.66 3.95
CA HIS A 481 12.46 2.48 2.81
C HIS A 481 11.02 2.16 3.19
N MET A 482 10.70 2.16 4.49
CA MET A 482 9.34 1.87 4.95
C MET A 482 8.92 2.70 6.15
N THR A 483 7.64 3.03 6.22
CA THR A 483 7.02 3.61 7.40
C THR A 483 5.92 2.68 7.92
N MET A 484 5.83 2.55 9.24
CA MET A 484 4.76 1.79 9.89
C MET A 484 3.68 2.72 10.40
N ILE A 485 2.43 2.49 9.99
CA ILE A 485 1.28 3.20 10.52
C ILE A 485 0.21 2.20 10.95
N GLY A 486 -0.01 2.10 12.27
CA GLY A 486 -0.89 1.09 12.84
C GLY A 486 -0.37 -0.33 12.59
N ASP A 487 -1.13 -1.13 11.83
CA ASP A 487 -0.77 -2.48 11.37
C ASP A 487 -0.24 -2.51 9.93
N THR A 488 -0.15 -1.36 9.27
CA THR A 488 0.12 -1.27 7.83
C THR A 488 1.56 -0.82 7.60
N ALA A 489 2.31 -1.63 6.86
CA ALA A 489 3.63 -1.32 6.33
C ALA A 489 3.49 -0.56 5.02
N ILE A 490 4.02 0.66 4.96
CA ILE A 490 4.01 1.50 3.77
C ILE A 490 5.41 1.50 3.20
N VAL A 491 5.58 0.94 2.00
CA VAL A 491 6.82 0.97 1.24
C VAL A 491 6.69 1.96 0.08
N TYR A 492 7.80 2.63 -0.25
CA TYR A 492 7.83 3.63 -1.32
C TYR A 492 9.15 3.56 -2.08
N TRP A 493 9.10 3.81 -3.38
CA TRP A 493 10.27 3.75 -4.26
C TRP A 493 10.13 4.65 -5.49
N SER A 494 11.25 5.17 -5.98
CA SER A 494 11.34 5.77 -7.31
C SER A 494 11.57 4.70 -8.39
N GLU A 495 11.05 4.93 -9.59
CA GLU A 495 11.21 4.00 -10.73
C GLU A 495 12.67 3.67 -11.08
N ASP A 496 13.57 4.66 -10.94
CA ASP A 496 15.01 4.55 -11.22
C ASP A 496 15.79 3.87 -10.09
N GLY A 497 15.17 3.66 -8.93
CA GLY A 497 15.79 3.07 -7.74
C GLY A 497 16.86 3.93 -7.08
N GLU A 498 16.73 5.24 -7.16
CA GLU A 498 17.52 6.19 -6.37
C GLU A 498 16.96 6.37 -4.95
N GLU A 499 17.78 6.12 -3.94
CA GLU A 499 17.37 6.10 -2.53
C GLU A 499 17.06 7.49 -1.97
N VAL A 500 17.64 8.53 -2.58
CA VAL A 500 17.44 9.94 -2.21
C VAL A 500 15.96 10.34 -2.24
N TYR A 501 15.18 9.86 -3.23
CA TYR A 501 13.73 10.11 -3.29
C TYR A 501 12.99 9.49 -2.11
N ASN A 502 13.38 8.27 -1.72
CA ASN A 502 12.74 7.53 -0.64
C ASN A 502 12.99 8.21 0.71
N ARG A 503 14.24 8.61 0.95
CA ARG A 503 14.65 9.35 2.15
C ARG A 503 13.94 10.69 2.26
N THR A 504 13.96 11.49 1.18
CA THR A 504 13.25 12.77 1.14
C THR A 504 11.77 12.56 1.43
N PHE A 505 11.10 11.61 0.75
CA PHE A 505 9.68 11.33 1.00
C PHE A 505 9.38 10.95 2.46
N SER A 506 10.21 10.12 3.07
CA SER A 506 10.10 9.73 4.48
C SER A 506 10.12 10.95 5.41
N PHE A 507 11.08 11.86 5.20
CA PHE A 507 11.18 13.11 5.99
C PHE A 507 9.97 14.01 5.83
N MET A 508 9.41 14.08 4.62
CA MET A 508 8.22 14.90 4.37
C MET A 508 6.97 14.33 5.04
N MET A 509 6.83 13.01 5.15
CA MET A 509 5.65 12.36 5.73
C MET A 509 5.70 12.29 7.26
N GLU A 510 6.89 12.14 7.85
CA GLU A 510 7.11 12.16 9.29
C GLU A 510 8.22 13.15 9.70
N PRO A 511 7.94 14.46 9.68
CA PRO A 511 8.88 15.47 10.15
C PRO A 511 9.21 15.30 11.65
N THR A 512 10.48 15.44 11.98
CA THR A 512 11.06 15.41 13.32
C THR A 512 11.68 16.77 13.62
N ALA A 513 12.01 17.06 14.88
CA ALA A 513 12.63 18.34 15.24
C ALA A 513 13.94 18.59 14.45
N ASP A 514 14.66 17.50 14.14
CA ASP A 514 15.98 17.53 13.53
C ASP A 514 15.94 17.70 12.00
N ASN A 515 14.79 17.47 11.33
CA ASN A 515 14.70 17.50 9.86
C ASN A 515 13.76 18.58 9.29
N GLN A 516 13.14 19.44 10.13
CA GLN A 516 12.16 20.43 9.64
C GLN A 516 12.78 21.47 8.70
N GLU A 517 14.05 21.82 8.89
CA GLU A 517 14.78 22.72 7.97
C GLU A 517 14.93 22.11 6.57
N ILE A 518 15.10 20.79 6.49
CA ILE A 518 15.13 20.06 5.22
C ILE A 518 13.76 20.16 4.55
N VAL A 519 12.69 19.90 5.30
CA VAL A 519 11.29 20.01 4.82
C VAL A 519 11.02 21.42 4.25
N ASP A 520 11.46 22.47 4.94
CA ASP A 520 11.36 23.85 4.48
C ASP A 520 12.13 24.09 3.17
N GLY A 521 13.37 23.58 3.09
CA GLY A 521 14.20 23.65 1.89
C GLY A 521 13.53 23.00 0.69
N VAL A 522 12.96 21.80 0.87
CA VAL A 522 12.20 21.09 -0.16
C VAL A 522 11.01 21.92 -0.63
N PHE A 523 10.21 22.48 0.29
CA PHE A 523 9.04 23.29 -0.08
C PHE A 523 9.41 24.61 -0.76
N LYS A 524 10.50 25.26 -0.36
CA LYS A 524 11.01 26.47 -1.02
C LYS A 524 11.44 26.18 -2.45
N ASN A 525 12.17 25.08 -2.67
CA ASN A 525 12.61 24.65 -4.01
C ASN A 525 11.41 24.29 -4.90
N LEU A 526 10.43 23.56 -4.34
CA LEU A 526 9.20 23.21 -5.04
C LEU A 526 8.42 24.46 -5.49
N ALA A 527 8.27 25.46 -4.62
CA ALA A 527 7.60 26.72 -4.94
C ALA A 527 8.34 27.54 -6.01
N ALA A 528 9.67 27.46 -6.03
CA ALA A 528 10.51 28.10 -7.04
C ALA A 528 10.60 27.33 -8.37
N GLY A 529 9.95 26.15 -8.48
CA GLY A 529 10.06 25.27 -9.65
C GLY A 529 11.48 24.71 -9.85
N LYS A 530 12.31 24.72 -8.80
CA LYS A 530 13.69 24.22 -8.83
C LYS A 530 13.73 22.75 -8.45
N ALA A 531 14.75 22.05 -8.92
CA ALA A 531 15.07 20.72 -8.41
C ALA A 531 15.33 20.79 -6.90
N VAL A 532 14.98 19.72 -6.20
CA VAL A 532 15.16 19.64 -4.75
C VAL A 532 16.63 19.27 -4.48
N ASP A 533 17.34 20.14 -3.77
CA ASP A 533 18.67 19.89 -3.22
C ASP A 533 18.51 19.33 -1.79
N GLU A 534 18.97 18.12 -1.55
CA GLU A 534 19.05 17.54 -0.21
C GLU A 534 20.43 17.89 0.38
N ASN A 535 20.47 18.73 1.41
CA ASN A 535 21.68 19.06 2.18
C ASN A 535 22.87 19.66 1.40
N GLY A 536 22.65 20.39 0.31
CA GLY A 536 23.75 21.03 -0.44
C GLY A 536 24.62 20.03 -1.21
N THR A 537 24.10 18.83 -1.46
CA THR A 537 24.76 17.85 -2.32
C THR A 537 24.32 18.03 -3.78
N ARG A 538 25.25 17.81 -4.71
CA ARG A 538 25.11 18.03 -6.17
C ARG A 538 23.99 17.24 -6.87
N GLU A 539 23.13 16.52 -6.15
CA GLU A 539 22.11 15.63 -6.71
C GLU A 539 20.76 16.35 -6.74
N SER A 540 20.49 16.99 -7.88
CA SER A 540 19.21 17.63 -8.16
C SER A 540 18.11 16.59 -8.38
N LEU A 541 17.11 16.52 -7.49
CA LEU A 541 15.98 15.59 -7.67
C LEU A 541 15.03 16.07 -8.78
N SER A 542 14.67 15.16 -9.69
CA SER A 542 13.70 15.42 -10.75
C SER A 542 12.28 15.37 -10.21
N LEU A 543 11.54 16.46 -10.36
CA LEU A 543 10.12 16.52 -9.98
C LEU A 543 9.22 15.61 -10.84
N ASN A 544 9.70 15.20 -12.02
CA ASN A 544 8.97 14.33 -12.94
C ASN A 544 9.26 12.84 -12.71
N GLN A 545 10.14 12.50 -11.77
CA GLN A 545 10.45 11.10 -11.45
C GLN A 545 9.18 10.37 -11.01
N LYS A 546 8.87 9.24 -11.65
CA LYS A 546 7.76 8.38 -11.22
C LYS A 546 8.07 7.78 -9.85
N PHE A 547 7.12 7.95 -8.93
CA PHE A 547 7.24 7.53 -7.55
C PHE A 547 6.03 6.68 -7.16
N TYR A 548 6.30 5.58 -6.46
CA TYR A 548 5.34 4.54 -6.14
C TYR A 548 5.22 4.36 -4.62
N ILE A 549 4.00 4.17 -4.13
CA ILE A 549 3.72 3.99 -2.70
C ILE A 549 2.73 2.84 -2.54
N LEU A 550 3.08 1.84 -1.74
CA LEU A 550 2.30 0.63 -1.50
C LEU A 550 2.09 0.39 -0.01
N GLY A 551 0.83 0.34 0.42
CA GLY A 551 0.44 -0.02 1.78
C GLY A 551 0.06 -1.49 1.89
N LEU A 552 0.75 -2.25 2.74
CA LEU A 552 0.56 -3.68 2.99
C LEU A 552 0.17 -3.93 4.45
N SER A 553 -0.83 -4.76 4.68
CA SER A 553 -1.19 -5.23 6.02
C SER A 553 -1.14 -6.75 6.11
N PRO A 554 -0.73 -7.33 7.24
CA PRO A 554 -0.73 -8.78 7.41
C PRO A 554 -2.16 -9.34 7.48
N ASN A 555 -2.38 -10.49 6.83
CA ASN A 555 -3.56 -11.33 6.98
C ASN A 555 -3.15 -12.80 7.06
N ALA A 556 -2.71 -13.23 8.24
CA ALA A 556 -2.16 -14.57 8.50
C ALA A 556 -1.04 -14.96 7.52
N ALA A 557 -1.29 -15.90 6.61
CA ALA A 557 -0.33 -16.37 5.61
C ALA A 557 -0.27 -15.49 4.34
N ARG A 558 -1.03 -14.39 4.29
CA ARG A 558 -1.18 -13.51 3.13
C ARG A 558 -0.95 -12.06 3.49
N LEU A 559 -0.65 -11.25 2.48
CA LEU A 559 -0.62 -9.80 2.60
C LEU A 559 -1.84 -9.20 1.89
N SER A 560 -2.54 -8.32 2.59
CA SER A 560 -3.61 -7.52 1.99
C SER A 560 -3.03 -6.18 1.53
N VAL A 561 -3.29 -5.80 0.28
CA VAL A 561 -3.02 -4.45 -0.19
C VAL A 561 -4.07 -3.51 0.40
N ARG A 562 -3.64 -2.47 1.13
CA ARG A 562 -4.51 -1.43 1.70
C ARG A 562 -4.73 -0.29 0.71
N PHE A 563 -3.67 0.11 0.02
CA PHE A 563 -3.69 1.08 -1.06
C PHE A 563 -2.44 0.95 -1.91
N PHE A 564 -2.52 1.43 -3.14
CA PHE A 564 -1.39 1.66 -4.03
C PHE A 564 -1.59 3.02 -4.68
N TYR A 565 -0.52 3.79 -4.77
CA TYR A 565 -0.51 5.13 -5.36
C TYR A 565 0.73 5.30 -6.21
N GLN A 566 0.57 5.91 -7.39
CA GLN A 566 1.67 6.30 -8.27
C GLN A 566 1.41 7.70 -8.80
N ASP A 567 2.46 8.49 -8.89
CA ASP A 567 2.42 9.83 -9.48
C ASP A 567 3.86 10.32 -9.76
N SER A 568 4.00 11.54 -10.25
CA SER A 568 5.30 12.23 -10.22
C SER A 568 5.64 12.65 -8.80
N PHE A 569 6.93 12.57 -8.46
CA PHE A 569 7.44 12.95 -7.15
C PHE A 569 7.07 14.39 -6.79
N GLY A 570 7.18 15.31 -7.74
CA GLY A 570 6.80 16.71 -7.53
C GLY A 570 5.31 16.92 -7.27
N ASN A 571 4.42 16.12 -7.86
CA ASN A 571 2.99 16.22 -7.56
C ASN A 571 2.67 15.75 -6.14
N ILE A 572 3.29 14.64 -5.71
CA ILE A 572 3.17 14.14 -4.33
C ILE A 572 3.66 15.20 -3.34
N LEU A 573 4.83 15.79 -3.57
CA LEU A 573 5.37 16.85 -2.69
C LEU A 573 4.45 18.08 -2.64
N ARG A 574 3.80 18.43 -3.75
CA ARG A 574 2.81 19.51 -3.79
C ARG A 574 1.62 19.20 -2.90
N HIS A 575 1.03 18.01 -3.01
CA HIS A 575 -0.09 17.61 -2.16
C HIS A 575 0.29 17.58 -0.66
N VAL A 576 1.51 17.12 -0.34
CA VAL A 576 2.05 17.14 1.02
C VAL A 576 2.23 18.57 1.53
N LYS A 577 2.77 19.49 0.71
CA LYS A 577 2.89 20.91 1.05
C LYS A 577 1.52 21.53 1.36
N GLU A 578 0.57 21.37 0.44
CA GLU A 578 -0.78 21.90 0.62
C GLU A 578 -1.47 21.32 1.87
N HIS A 579 -1.19 20.04 2.20
CA HIS A 579 -1.68 19.45 3.43
C HIS A 579 -1.13 20.17 4.67
N TYR A 580 0.16 20.47 4.71
CA TYR A 580 0.75 21.20 5.83
C TYR A 580 0.28 22.65 5.88
N ASP A 581 0.12 23.33 4.74
CA ASP A 581 -0.46 24.68 4.68
C ASP A 581 -1.86 24.70 5.30
N ARG A 582 -2.70 23.70 4.99
CA ARG A 582 -4.03 23.55 5.60
C ARG A 582 -3.97 23.34 7.11
N LEU A 583 -2.99 22.57 7.61
CA LEU A 583 -2.79 22.29 9.04
C LEU A 583 -2.21 23.47 9.83
N ARG A 584 -1.68 24.51 9.18
CA ARG A 584 -1.10 25.66 9.88
C ARG A 584 -2.12 26.31 10.80
N ILE A 585 -1.77 26.39 12.08
CA ILE A 585 -2.58 27.00 13.12
C ILE A 585 -1.64 27.55 14.19
N VAL A 586 -2.05 28.61 14.89
CA VAL A 586 -1.29 29.24 15.98
C VAL A 586 -0.76 28.19 16.97
N ARG A 587 0.53 28.32 17.34
CA ARG A 587 1.26 27.34 18.15
C ARG A 587 1.29 27.77 19.62
N PRO A 588 1.21 26.81 20.57
CA PRO A 588 1.59 27.07 21.94
C PRO A 588 3.05 27.53 22.04
N SER A 589 3.37 28.43 22.97
CA SER A 589 4.68 29.10 23.09
C SER A 589 5.89 28.19 23.38
N GLY A 590 5.67 26.91 23.70
CA GLY A 590 6.72 25.89 23.87
C GLY A 590 6.75 24.81 22.76
N ASP A 591 5.95 24.96 21.71
CA ASP A 591 5.90 24.00 20.60
C ASP A 591 6.86 24.41 19.48
N HIS A 592 8.04 23.80 19.48
CA HIS A 592 9.08 24.01 18.46
C HIS A 592 8.86 23.18 17.19
N MET A 593 7.81 22.36 17.12
CA MET A 593 7.48 21.65 15.90
C MET A 593 6.66 22.56 14.99
N GLU A 594 7.10 22.78 13.77
CA GLU A 594 6.31 23.40 12.70
C GLU A 594 5.32 22.39 12.11
N TYR A 595 5.79 21.21 11.70
CA TYR A 595 5.01 20.25 10.94
C TYR A 595 4.42 19.11 11.79
N LEU A 596 3.15 18.77 11.58
CA LEU A 596 2.49 17.65 12.24
C LEU A 596 2.47 16.42 11.32
N GLY A 597 3.44 15.52 11.47
CA GLY A 597 3.51 14.26 10.71
C GLY A 597 2.29 13.36 10.91
N VAL A 598 2.10 12.40 10.01
CA VAL A 598 0.88 11.55 9.95
C VAL A 598 0.64 10.80 11.24
N TRP A 599 1.69 10.26 11.86
CA TRP A 599 1.59 9.56 13.14
C TRP A 599 1.04 10.46 14.25
N ARG A 600 1.49 11.72 14.32
CA ARG A 600 1.01 12.68 15.32
C ARG A 600 -0.47 12.99 15.11
N LEU A 601 -0.90 13.21 13.87
CA LEU A 601 -2.31 13.43 13.54
C LEU A 601 -3.18 12.23 13.94
N LEU A 602 -2.73 11.01 13.65
CA LEU A 602 -3.46 9.80 14.03
C LEU A 602 -3.49 9.60 15.54
N SER A 603 -2.44 10.00 16.26
CA SER A 603 -2.39 9.92 17.73
C SER A 603 -3.46 10.78 18.41
N GLU A 604 -3.94 11.85 17.76
CA GLU A 604 -5.01 12.71 18.26
C GLU A 604 -6.39 12.03 18.25
N THR A 605 -6.53 10.93 17.50
CA THR A 605 -7.77 10.14 17.38
C THR A 605 -7.88 9.02 18.43
N VAL A 606 -6.79 8.76 19.16
CA VAL A 606 -6.66 7.61 20.07
C VAL A 606 -6.95 8.02 21.51
N ASN A 607 -7.57 7.11 22.28
CA ASN A 607 -7.70 7.29 23.73
C ASN A 607 -6.34 7.14 24.42
N LYS A 608 -5.78 8.24 24.93
CA LYS A 608 -4.46 8.27 25.60
C LYS A 608 -4.41 7.46 26.91
N LYS A 609 -5.56 7.17 27.54
CA LYS A 609 -5.66 6.32 28.75
C LYS A 609 -5.77 4.82 28.44
N SER A 610 -5.94 4.44 27.17
CA SER A 610 -6.01 3.03 26.75
C SER A 610 -4.65 2.33 26.87
N LYS A 611 -4.67 1.02 27.17
CA LYS A 611 -3.49 0.15 27.05
C LYS A 611 -3.11 -0.08 25.58
N ASP A 612 -4.10 -0.16 24.70
CA ASP A 612 -3.89 -0.23 23.25
C ASP A 612 -4.08 1.16 22.65
N LYS A 613 -2.95 1.80 22.29
CA LYS A 613 -2.89 3.18 21.76
C LYS A 613 -2.78 3.20 20.23
N LYS A 614 -3.37 2.21 19.54
CA LYS A 614 -3.30 2.12 18.08
C LYS A 614 -4.46 2.85 17.40
N PRO A 615 -4.18 3.70 16.39
CA PRO A 615 -5.22 4.24 15.52
C PRO A 615 -5.96 3.12 14.79
N ALA A 616 -7.21 3.39 14.37
CA ALA A 616 -7.96 2.44 13.57
C ALA A 616 -7.23 2.18 12.22
N PRO A 617 -6.88 0.92 11.89
CA PRO A 617 -6.09 0.57 10.70
C PRO A 617 -6.59 1.18 9.38
N ASN A 618 -7.91 1.12 9.12
CA ASN A 618 -8.48 1.62 7.88
C ASN A 618 -8.38 3.16 7.77
N MET A 619 -8.41 3.88 8.90
CA MET A 619 -8.29 5.34 8.94
C MET A 619 -6.87 5.79 8.62
N ALA A 620 -5.87 5.09 9.17
CA ALA A 620 -4.46 5.34 8.90
C ALA A 620 -4.14 5.30 7.39
N GLY A 621 -4.49 4.20 6.72
CA GLY A 621 -4.27 4.07 5.28
C GLY A 621 -5.04 5.09 4.44
N SER A 622 -6.26 5.43 4.86
CA SER A 622 -7.11 6.40 4.16
C SER A 622 -6.60 7.84 4.31
N LEU A 623 -6.10 8.22 5.50
CA LEU A 623 -5.47 9.52 5.73
C LEU A 623 -4.18 9.64 4.91
N TYR A 624 -3.32 8.62 4.97
CA TYR A 624 -2.08 8.61 4.21
C TYR A 624 -2.34 8.80 2.71
N ARG A 625 -3.31 8.05 2.18
CA ARG A 625 -3.76 8.18 0.80
C ARG A 625 -4.31 9.57 0.50
N ALA A 626 -5.13 10.15 1.38
CA ALA A 626 -5.69 11.49 1.18
C ALA A 626 -4.60 12.56 1.06
N ILE A 627 -3.54 12.44 1.88
CA ILE A 627 -2.39 13.36 1.85
C ILE A 627 -1.62 13.25 0.53
N ILE A 628 -1.20 12.04 0.13
CA ILE A 628 -0.37 11.86 -1.06
C ILE A 628 -1.12 12.10 -2.39
N SER A 629 -2.45 11.91 -2.39
CA SER A 629 -3.30 12.12 -3.57
C SER A 629 -3.99 13.48 -3.63
N GLY A 630 -3.88 14.30 -2.58
CA GLY A 630 -4.59 15.57 -2.48
C GLY A 630 -6.12 15.42 -2.46
N SER A 631 -6.66 14.25 -2.11
CA SER A 631 -8.11 14.00 -2.03
C SER A 631 -8.69 14.42 -0.66
N ASN A 632 -10.00 14.25 -0.47
CA ASN A 632 -10.68 14.62 0.77
C ASN A 632 -10.18 13.78 1.96
N TYR A 633 -10.08 14.40 3.13
CA TYR A 633 -9.74 13.68 4.35
C TYR A 633 -10.83 12.67 4.71
N PRO A 634 -10.47 11.53 5.35
CA PRO A 634 -11.46 10.53 5.73
C PRO A 634 -12.42 11.07 6.81
N GLU A 635 -13.72 10.95 6.56
CA GLU A 635 -14.79 11.34 7.50
C GLU A 635 -14.60 10.72 8.90
N SER A 636 -14.11 9.48 8.92
CA SER A 636 -13.84 8.74 10.15
C SER A 636 -12.79 9.42 11.04
N MET A 637 -11.84 10.16 10.47
CA MET A 637 -10.84 10.91 11.24
C MET A 637 -11.47 12.10 11.95
N HIS A 638 -12.30 12.88 11.24
CA HIS A 638 -13.04 14.00 11.82
C HIS A 638 -13.96 13.53 12.95
N GLN A 639 -14.75 12.48 12.70
CA GLN A 639 -15.62 11.88 13.71
C GLN A 639 -14.85 11.35 14.93
N ALA A 640 -13.67 10.75 14.72
CA ALA A 640 -12.86 10.26 15.81
C ALA A 640 -12.29 11.39 16.66
N VAL A 641 -11.81 12.48 16.06
CA VAL A 641 -11.37 13.69 16.77
C VAL A 641 -12.50 14.29 17.59
N LEU A 642 -13.68 14.50 17.00
CA LEU A 642 -14.84 15.00 17.75
C LEU A 642 -15.27 14.05 18.87
N GLY A 643 -15.20 12.74 18.64
CA GLY A 643 -15.43 11.72 19.66
C GLY A 643 -14.46 11.86 20.82
N ARG A 644 -13.16 12.09 20.56
CA ARG A 644 -12.16 12.32 21.61
C ARG A 644 -12.43 13.60 22.38
N ILE A 645 -12.67 14.72 21.69
CA ILE A 645 -13.03 16.01 22.31
C ILE A 645 -14.23 15.83 23.24
N ARG A 646 -15.26 15.08 22.83
CA ARG A 646 -16.44 14.84 23.67
C ARG A 646 -16.13 13.96 24.88
N SER A 647 -15.28 12.95 24.71
CA SER A 647 -15.01 11.95 25.77
C SER A 647 -13.91 12.33 26.76
N GLU A 648 -13.02 13.25 26.41
CA GLU A 648 -11.84 13.58 27.21
C GLU A 648 -12.05 14.83 28.07
N GLN A 649 -11.33 14.85 29.19
CA GLN A 649 -11.19 15.96 30.13
C GLN A 649 -9.71 16.30 30.25
N ASP A 650 -9.41 17.52 30.66
CA ASP A 650 -8.03 17.96 30.84
C ASP A 650 -7.41 17.27 32.06
N ASP A 651 -6.17 16.81 31.92
CA ASP A 651 -5.41 16.07 32.92
C ASP A 651 -3.93 16.38 32.68
N SER A 652 -3.43 17.38 33.41
CA SER A 652 -2.07 17.89 33.27
C SER A 652 -1.02 16.83 33.60
N ASP A 653 -1.29 15.98 34.60
CA ASP A 653 -0.38 14.92 35.05
C ASP A 653 -0.15 13.90 33.94
N SER A 654 -1.21 13.55 33.20
CA SER A 654 -1.15 12.62 32.07
C SER A 654 -0.87 13.30 30.73
N ARG A 655 -0.71 14.63 30.68
CA ARG A 655 -0.61 15.46 29.45
C ARG A 655 -1.76 15.20 28.46
N ILE A 656 -2.97 15.03 28.98
CA ILE A 656 -4.18 14.83 28.19
C ILE A 656 -4.96 16.15 28.21
N TYR A 657 -5.31 16.63 27.04
CA TYR A 657 -6.06 17.88 26.89
C TYR A 657 -7.21 17.64 25.92
N LYS A 658 -8.39 18.14 26.27
CA LYS A 658 -9.62 18.05 25.47
C LYS A 658 -9.39 18.67 24.09
N ILE A 659 -8.83 19.87 24.03
CA ILE A 659 -8.51 20.58 22.79
C ILE A 659 -6.99 20.73 22.68
N THR A 660 -6.40 20.05 21.70
CA THR A 660 -4.97 20.12 21.38
C THR A 660 -4.76 20.89 20.08
N ARG A 661 -3.52 21.37 19.84
CA ARG A 661 -3.11 21.93 18.54
C ARG A 661 -3.43 20.95 17.40
N GLY A 662 -3.12 19.67 17.59
CA GLY A 662 -3.35 18.65 16.57
C GLY A 662 -4.83 18.49 16.22
N ARG A 663 -5.72 18.46 17.21
CA ARG A 663 -7.18 18.38 16.97
C ARG A 663 -7.72 19.62 16.26
N ALA A 664 -7.29 20.81 16.69
CA ALA A 664 -7.68 22.06 16.05
C ALA A 664 -7.17 22.14 14.60
N ALA A 665 -5.92 21.74 14.35
CA ALA A 665 -5.35 21.66 13.01
C ALA A 665 -6.11 20.69 12.10
N ILE A 666 -6.48 19.50 12.61
CA ILE A 666 -7.27 18.51 11.85
C ILE A 666 -8.64 19.07 11.47
N ILE A 667 -9.33 19.72 12.42
CA ILE A 667 -10.64 20.34 12.18
C ILE A 667 -10.52 21.44 11.13
N LYS A 668 -9.53 22.34 11.26
CA LYS A 668 -9.26 23.39 10.27
C LYS A 668 -9.01 22.81 8.87
N ALA A 669 -8.09 21.85 8.77
CA ALA A 669 -7.77 21.22 7.49
C ALA A 669 -8.98 20.51 6.87
N TYR A 670 -9.83 19.89 7.68
CA TYR A 670 -11.07 19.25 7.24
C TYR A 670 -12.08 20.27 6.71
N LEU A 671 -12.33 21.40 7.41
CA LEU A 671 -13.24 22.44 6.92
C LEU A 671 -12.77 23.04 5.59
N LEU A 672 -11.48 23.35 5.46
CA LEU A 672 -10.91 23.89 4.22
C LEU A 672 -11.04 22.89 3.07
N LYS A 673 -10.65 21.62 3.28
CA LYS A 673 -10.57 20.62 2.20
C LYS A 673 -11.91 19.96 1.87
N ASN A 674 -12.66 19.52 2.88
CA ASN A 674 -13.86 18.70 2.71
C ASN A 674 -15.15 19.52 2.63
N ARG A 675 -15.17 20.75 3.17
CA ARG A 675 -16.33 21.65 3.12
C ARG A 675 -16.14 22.83 2.17
N GLY A 676 -14.92 23.09 1.71
CA GLY A 676 -14.64 24.17 0.78
C GLY A 676 -14.74 25.56 1.40
N CYS A 677 -14.58 25.67 2.73
CA CYS A 677 -14.48 26.96 3.40
C CYS A 677 -13.23 27.72 2.93
N SER A 678 -13.31 29.05 2.88
CA SER A 678 -12.16 29.88 2.47
C SER A 678 -11.15 30.03 3.62
N GLU A 679 -9.91 30.40 3.28
CA GLU A 679 -8.88 30.73 4.27
C GLU A 679 -9.19 32.02 5.04
N GLU A 680 -10.03 32.89 4.48
CA GLU A 680 -10.54 34.10 5.15
C GLU A 680 -11.55 33.75 6.25
N GLU A 681 -12.35 32.70 6.04
CA GLU A 681 -13.30 32.19 7.03
C GLU A 681 -12.60 31.37 8.13
N ILE A 682 -11.64 30.51 7.75
CA ILE A 682 -10.94 29.61 8.66
C ILE A 682 -9.45 29.98 8.71
N THR A 683 -9.15 31.00 9.48
CA THR A 683 -7.82 31.60 9.60
C THR A 683 -6.83 30.74 10.41
N MET A 684 -5.53 31.02 10.24
CA MET A 684 -4.45 30.38 11.02
C MET A 684 -4.41 30.84 12.49
N GLU A 685 -4.79 32.08 12.72
CA GLU A 685 -4.77 32.73 14.04
C GLU A 685 -6.13 33.33 14.35
N MET A 686 -6.26 34.00 15.49
CA MET A 686 -7.53 34.57 15.92
C MET A 686 -8.03 35.67 14.97
N ASN A 687 -9.14 35.41 14.27
CA ASN A 687 -9.81 36.43 13.46
C ASN A 687 -10.70 37.33 14.33
N GLU A 688 -10.24 38.55 14.61
CA GLU A 688 -11.02 39.54 15.38
C GLU A 688 -12.22 40.09 14.63
N ASN A 689 -12.25 40.00 13.30
CA ASN A 689 -13.31 40.54 12.46
C ASN A 689 -14.34 39.46 12.06
N SER A 690 -14.27 38.26 12.63
CA SER A 690 -15.22 37.19 12.35
C SER A 690 -16.62 37.57 12.83
N ASN A 691 -17.61 37.35 11.95
CA ASN A 691 -19.04 37.44 12.25
C ASN A 691 -19.70 36.06 12.41
N ASP A 692 -18.91 34.98 12.42
CA ASP A 692 -19.44 33.63 12.63
C ASP A 692 -19.81 33.44 14.10
N VAL A 693 -21.11 33.34 14.37
CA VAL A 693 -21.65 33.23 15.74
C VAL A 693 -21.08 32.03 16.49
N ALA A 694 -20.86 30.88 15.83
CA ALA A 694 -20.34 29.70 16.49
C ALA A 694 -18.88 29.89 16.91
N TYR A 695 -18.05 30.49 16.04
CA TYR A 695 -16.68 30.86 16.33
C TYR A 695 -16.60 31.86 17.51
N ILE A 696 -17.42 32.91 17.48
CA ILE A 696 -17.47 33.94 18.54
C ILE A 696 -17.89 33.32 19.88
N LEU A 697 -18.89 32.44 19.90
CA LEU A 697 -19.29 31.71 21.11
C LEU A 697 -18.15 30.84 21.66
N GLY A 698 -17.33 30.25 20.78
CA GLY A 698 -16.12 29.54 21.18
C GLY A 698 -15.11 30.44 21.89
N GLN A 699 -14.87 31.65 21.34
CA GLN A 699 -14.02 32.65 21.97
C GLN A 699 -14.59 33.08 23.33
N GLU A 700 -15.88 33.36 23.39
CA GLU A 700 -16.58 33.75 24.61
C GLU A 700 -16.45 32.68 25.69
N PHE A 701 -16.58 31.39 25.34
CA PHE A 701 -16.33 30.28 26.26
C PHE A 701 -14.89 30.27 26.81
N ALA A 702 -13.89 30.49 25.96
CA ALA A 702 -12.49 30.54 26.38
C ALA A 702 -12.22 31.71 27.34
N VAL A 703 -12.90 32.86 27.15
CA VAL A 703 -12.82 34.00 28.08
C VAL A 703 -13.49 33.66 29.42
N LEU A 704 -14.65 33.02 29.39
CA LEU A 704 -15.36 32.59 30.60
C LEU A 704 -14.54 31.58 31.42
N GLU A 705 -13.82 30.68 30.77
CA GLU A 705 -12.89 29.76 31.44
C GLU A 705 -11.71 30.53 32.06
N ALA A 706 -11.15 31.52 31.34
CA ALA A 706 -10.07 32.37 31.86
C ALA A 706 -10.44 33.05 33.18
N ILE A 707 -11.66 33.60 33.23
CA ILE A 707 -12.19 34.28 34.41
C ILE A 707 -12.26 33.31 35.60
N GLN A 708 -12.68 32.07 35.35
CA GLN A 708 -12.73 31.05 36.40
C GLN A 708 -11.33 30.66 36.90
N GLU A 709 -10.38 30.46 35.99
CA GLU A 709 -8.99 30.10 36.29
C GLU A 709 -8.30 31.20 37.12
N ASP A 710 -8.44 32.46 36.71
CA ASP A 710 -7.87 33.61 37.42
C ASP A 710 -8.52 33.84 38.79
N ALA A 711 -9.83 33.59 38.92
CA ALA A 711 -10.54 33.71 40.19
C ALA A 711 -10.25 32.56 41.17
N ASN A 712 -9.79 31.42 40.66
CA ASN A 712 -9.48 30.22 41.45
C ASN A 712 -8.16 29.57 41.00
N PRO A 713 -7.00 30.14 41.37
CA PRO A 713 -5.71 29.54 41.05
C PRO A 713 -5.61 28.10 41.59
N GLY A 714 -5.15 27.16 40.76
CA GLY A 714 -4.98 25.75 41.14
C GLY A 714 -6.28 24.92 41.15
N ILE A 715 -7.33 25.35 40.45
CA ILE A 715 -8.56 24.56 40.30
C ILE A 715 -8.32 23.28 39.46
N ASN A 716 -8.84 22.15 39.93
CA ASN A 716 -8.64 20.84 39.27
C ASN A 716 -9.61 20.56 38.11
N ALA A 717 -10.73 21.27 38.02
CA ALA A 717 -11.72 21.09 36.95
C ALA A 717 -12.41 22.42 36.63
N THR A 718 -12.45 22.78 35.35
CA THR A 718 -13.03 24.05 34.91
C THR A 718 -14.43 23.85 34.33
N ILE A 719 -15.06 24.95 33.89
CA ILE A 719 -16.30 24.88 33.09
C ILE A 719 -16.09 24.09 31.80
N LYS A 720 -14.85 23.95 31.29
CA LYS A 720 -14.56 23.14 30.12
C LYS A 720 -14.82 21.67 30.36
N ASP A 721 -14.44 21.14 31.51
CA ASP A 721 -14.64 19.72 31.83
C ASP A 721 -16.11 19.35 31.99
N ARG A 722 -16.94 20.31 32.41
CA ARG A 722 -18.37 20.10 32.73
C ARG A 722 -19.32 20.51 31.62
N TYR A 723 -19.05 21.64 30.97
CA TYR A 723 -20.02 22.32 30.10
C TYR A 723 -19.58 22.42 28.64
N PHE A 724 -18.31 22.16 28.28
CA PHE A 724 -17.83 22.39 26.91
C PHE A 724 -18.68 21.68 25.84
N ASN A 725 -18.95 20.39 26.03
CA ASN A 725 -19.72 19.60 25.07
C ASN A 725 -21.15 20.14 24.91
N SER A 726 -21.79 20.51 26.02
CA SER A 726 -23.16 21.02 26.04
C SER A 726 -23.22 22.46 25.50
N ALA A 727 -22.22 23.30 25.79
CA ALA A 727 -22.10 24.65 25.27
C ALA A 727 -21.89 24.64 23.76
N CYS A 728 -21.08 23.70 23.27
CA CYS A 728 -20.83 23.49 21.84
C CYS A 728 -22.07 22.91 21.13
N ALA A 729 -22.82 21.98 21.73
CA ALA A 729 -23.99 21.36 21.10
C ALA A 729 -25.27 22.22 21.19
N THR A 730 -25.52 22.83 22.35
CA THR A 730 -26.73 23.60 22.68
C THR A 730 -26.39 24.92 23.39
N PRO A 731 -25.87 25.94 22.69
CA PRO A 731 -25.39 27.16 23.31
C PRO A 731 -26.47 27.91 24.12
N SER A 732 -27.68 28.06 23.55
CA SER A 732 -28.78 28.84 24.17
C SER A 732 -29.16 28.42 25.59
N SER A 733 -29.00 27.14 25.95
CA SER A 733 -29.35 26.63 27.29
C SER A 733 -28.19 26.70 28.28
N ILE A 734 -26.95 26.76 27.79
CA ILE A 734 -25.74 26.66 28.62
C ILE A 734 -25.10 28.02 28.89
N PHE A 735 -25.03 28.91 27.89
CA PHE A 735 -24.41 30.23 28.05
C PHE A 735 -25.04 31.07 29.19
N PRO A 736 -26.38 31.10 29.39
CA PRO A 736 -26.96 31.80 30.54
C PRO A 736 -26.44 31.29 31.89
N ILE A 737 -26.19 29.99 32.01
CA ILE A 737 -25.62 29.38 33.22
C ILE A 737 -24.17 29.83 33.40
N LEU A 738 -23.37 29.83 32.33
CA LEU A 738 -21.97 30.27 32.37
C LEU A 738 -21.84 31.75 32.74
N PHE A 739 -22.73 32.61 32.24
CA PHE A 739 -22.76 34.03 32.61
C PHE A 739 -23.10 34.26 34.08
N LYS A 740 -23.99 33.43 34.66
CA LYS A 740 -24.26 33.47 36.08
C LYS A 740 -23.03 33.09 36.91
N LEU A 741 -22.30 32.04 36.49
CA LEU A 741 -21.06 31.61 37.14
C LEU A 741 -19.95 32.67 37.02
N LYS A 742 -19.81 33.30 35.85
CA LYS A 742 -18.88 34.40 35.60
C LYS A 742 -19.00 35.50 36.66
N ASN A 743 -20.23 35.95 36.96
CA ASN A 743 -20.46 37.01 37.94
C ASN A 743 -19.98 36.63 39.35
N SER A 744 -20.12 35.36 39.74
CA SER A 744 -19.58 34.87 41.01
C SER A 744 -18.05 34.83 41.02
N HIS A 745 -17.42 34.48 39.90
CA HIS A 745 -15.96 34.47 39.76
C HIS A 745 -15.36 35.88 39.75
N LEU A 746 -15.97 36.84 39.03
CA LEU A 746 -15.53 38.23 39.03
C LEU A 746 -15.60 38.86 40.43
N ARG A 747 -16.68 38.62 41.21
CA ARG A 747 -16.76 39.09 42.60
C ARG A 747 -15.67 38.54 43.51
N LYS A 748 -15.16 37.34 43.22
CA LYS A 748 -14.05 36.71 43.95
C LYS A 748 -12.68 37.21 43.47
N MET A 749 -12.62 37.77 42.27
CA MET A 749 -11.39 38.25 41.65
C MET A 749 -10.95 39.55 42.32
N ASN A 750 -9.90 39.50 43.14
CA ASN A 750 -9.37 40.66 43.87
C ASN A 750 -8.45 41.52 42.99
N ASN A 751 -8.86 41.81 41.75
CA ASN A 751 -8.12 42.63 40.79
C ASN A 751 -9.08 43.35 39.83
N LYS A 752 -9.38 44.61 40.14
CA LYS A 752 -10.31 45.45 39.38
C LYS A 752 -9.85 45.72 37.94
N GLY A 753 -8.54 45.75 37.69
CA GLY A 753 -8.00 45.92 36.34
C GLY A 753 -8.30 44.72 35.43
N ARG A 754 -8.12 43.50 35.96
CA ARG A 754 -8.47 42.26 35.24
C ARG A 754 -9.97 42.09 35.04
N GLU A 755 -10.77 42.46 36.04
CA GLU A 755 -12.23 42.47 35.91
C GLU A 755 -12.68 43.35 34.73
N ILE A 756 -12.21 44.61 34.67
CA ILE A 756 -12.51 45.53 33.56
C ILE A 756 -12.03 44.97 32.22
N TYR A 757 -10.84 44.37 32.19
CA TYR A 757 -10.29 43.76 30.97
C TYR A 757 -11.20 42.64 30.43
N TYR A 758 -11.61 41.71 31.28
CA TYR A 758 -12.48 40.60 30.88
C TYR A 758 -13.88 41.07 30.48
N GLU A 759 -14.46 42.04 31.20
CA GLU A 759 -15.78 42.59 30.84
C GLU A 759 -15.75 43.32 29.50
N LYS A 760 -14.70 44.09 29.20
CA LYS A 760 -14.52 44.72 27.89
C LYS A 760 -14.42 43.69 26.76
N MET A 761 -13.65 42.62 26.98
CA MET A 761 -13.47 41.56 25.98
C MET A 761 -14.79 40.81 25.72
N LEU A 762 -15.53 40.45 26.77
CA LEU A 762 -16.86 39.84 26.61
C LEU A 762 -17.85 40.77 25.93
N GLY A 763 -17.89 42.05 26.32
CA GLY A 763 -18.77 43.05 25.69
C GLY A 763 -18.50 43.20 24.18
N ALA A 764 -17.22 43.17 23.78
CA ALA A 764 -16.81 43.23 22.38
C ALA A 764 -17.18 41.98 21.57
N LEU A 765 -17.20 40.80 22.19
CA LEU A 765 -17.68 39.56 21.55
C LEU A 765 -19.20 39.56 21.45
N GLN A 766 -19.89 39.93 22.53
CA GLN A 766 -21.35 39.95 22.59
C GLN A 766 -21.99 40.96 21.65
N SER A 767 -21.34 42.10 21.41
CA SER A 767 -21.85 43.09 20.44
C SER A 767 -21.95 42.56 19.01
N LYS A 768 -21.24 41.46 18.70
CA LYS A 768 -21.27 40.79 17.39
C LYS A 768 -22.28 39.64 17.32
N ILE A 769 -22.84 39.21 18.45
CA ILE A 769 -23.80 38.11 18.51
C ILE A 769 -25.21 38.66 18.35
N THR A 770 -25.85 38.38 17.22
CA THR A 770 -27.24 38.78 16.98
C THR A 770 -28.24 37.90 17.73
N GLU A 771 -28.06 36.57 17.66
CA GLU A 771 -28.89 35.59 18.38
C GLU A 771 -28.03 34.37 18.77
N VAL A 772 -28.23 33.84 19.98
CA VAL A 772 -27.57 32.61 20.42
C VAL A 772 -28.35 31.39 19.91
N PRO A 773 -27.77 30.54 19.05
CA PRO A 773 -28.48 29.44 18.43
C PRO A 773 -28.88 28.35 19.42
N LYS A 774 -30.04 27.72 19.15
CA LYS A 774 -30.55 26.61 19.97
C LYS A 774 -29.68 25.35 19.87
N ARG A 775 -29.15 25.08 18.68
CA ARG A 775 -28.26 23.94 18.38
C ARG A 775 -27.25 24.33 17.32
N LEU A 776 -26.04 23.79 17.43
CA LEU A 776 -25.01 23.87 16.39
C LEU A 776 -24.91 22.54 15.64
N ASN A 777 -24.88 22.58 14.30
CA ASN A 777 -24.54 21.42 13.48
C ASN A 777 -23.04 21.07 13.62
N LEU A 778 -22.57 19.98 13.01
CA LEU A 778 -21.18 19.54 13.19
C LEU A 778 -20.16 20.59 12.71
N ASP A 779 -20.36 21.17 11.53
CA ASP A 779 -19.45 22.18 10.99
C ASP A 779 -19.45 23.48 11.82
N ALA A 780 -20.55 23.83 12.49
CA ALA A 780 -20.61 24.95 13.43
C ALA A 780 -19.97 24.60 14.77
N GLN A 781 -20.09 23.35 15.25
CA GLN A 781 -19.35 22.86 16.41
C GLN A 781 -17.84 22.91 16.18
N ASP A 782 -17.40 22.60 14.95
CA ASP A 782 -16.00 22.73 14.55
C ASP A 782 -15.50 24.18 14.66
N ARG A 783 -16.28 25.15 14.15
CA ARG A 783 -15.97 26.59 14.26
C ARG A 783 -15.92 27.06 15.70
N PHE A 784 -16.84 26.59 16.55
CA PHE A 784 -16.80 26.83 18.00
C PHE A 784 -15.50 26.33 18.63
N ILE A 785 -15.05 25.12 18.28
CA ILE A 785 -13.80 24.55 18.78
C ILE A 785 -12.59 25.38 18.33
N LEU A 786 -12.56 25.84 17.08
CA LEU A 786 -11.50 26.70 16.55
C LEU A 786 -11.47 28.06 17.26
N GLY A 787 -12.63 28.69 17.46
CA GLY A 787 -12.73 29.96 18.19
C GLY A 787 -12.23 29.84 19.63
N TYR A 788 -12.60 28.76 20.32
CA TYR A 788 -12.07 28.44 21.64
C TYR A 788 -10.54 28.27 21.64
N TYR A 789 -9.99 27.50 20.69
CA TYR A 789 -8.55 27.26 20.59
C TYR A 789 -7.77 28.56 20.32
N HIS A 790 -8.17 29.35 19.32
CA HIS A 790 -7.50 30.60 18.97
C HIS A 790 -7.53 31.61 20.13
N GLN A 791 -8.68 31.79 20.77
CA GLN A 791 -8.80 32.69 21.92
C GLN A 791 -7.93 32.22 23.08
N THR A 792 -7.83 30.91 23.32
CA THR A 792 -6.96 30.34 24.36
C THR A 792 -5.49 30.63 24.06
N GLN A 793 -5.01 30.39 22.83
CA GLN A 793 -3.61 30.65 22.47
C GLN A 793 -3.24 32.14 22.57
N LYS A 794 -4.11 33.04 22.11
CA LYS A 794 -3.87 34.49 22.20
C LYS A 794 -3.63 34.98 23.63
N ARG A 795 -4.27 34.35 24.63
CA ARG A 795 -4.02 34.69 26.06
C ARG A 795 -2.60 34.34 26.52
N TYR A 796 -1.99 33.32 25.93
CA TYR A 796 -0.66 32.84 26.28
C TYR A 796 0.47 33.51 25.49
N GLU A 797 0.14 34.36 24.52
CA GLU A 797 1.11 35.22 23.86
C GLU A 797 1.67 36.23 24.86
N LYS A 798 3.00 36.25 25.04
CA LYS A 798 3.66 37.28 25.86
C LYS A 798 3.43 38.63 25.18
N LYS A 799 2.79 39.58 25.89
CA LYS A 799 2.81 40.98 25.47
C LYS A 799 4.27 41.44 25.36
N SER A 800 4.66 41.94 24.18
CA SER A 800 5.94 42.64 24.01
C SER A 800 5.98 43.83 24.98
N LYS A 801 7.17 44.15 25.51
CA LYS A 801 7.39 45.19 26.52
C LYS A 801 7.05 46.63 26.07
N GLU A 802 6.55 46.83 24.86
CA GLU A 802 6.23 48.16 24.31
C GLU A 802 4.78 48.61 24.55
N GLU A 803 3.89 47.76 25.07
CA GLU A 803 2.49 48.13 25.37
C GLU A 803 2.09 47.90 26.84
N ALA A 804 2.95 48.31 27.78
CA ALA A 804 2.63 48.31 29.22
C ALA A 804 2.64 49.71 29.81
#